data_AF-A0A803SPD2-F1
#
_entry.id   AF-A0A803SPD2-F1
#
_cell.length_a   1.000
_cell.length_b   1.000
_cell.length_c   1.000
_cell.angle_alpha   90.00
_cell.angle_beta   90.00
_cell.angle_gamma   90.00
#
_symmetry.space_group_name_H-M   'P 1'
#
loop_
_entity.id
_entity.type
_entity.pdbx_description
1 polymer ?
#
loop_
_entity_poly.entity_id
_entity_poly.type
_entity_poly.pdbx_seq_one_letter_code
_entity_poly.pdbx_strand_id
1 'polypeptide(L)'
;MLPSSPKEAGLVANVTKGGEKKPKHPPSLFLFVFPGQVTQASRDPAWRRNGAPVADASPSVGHEGAGGAACCCCCFFLVAFTQELRSPPSSRSFFLRRESPSGKMWLCGLALLLGLSVEWGVEASWGKRSGTYWLDDAAGPTREFDGVGAVSGGGATSRLLVNYPEPYRSQILDYLFKPNFGAALQILKVEIGGDAQSTDGTEPSHMHYENDENYFRGYEWWLMKEAKKRNPDIKLIGLPWAFPGWIGKGENWPYKYPDVTAYYIVSWIAGAKKFHSLDIDYVGVLRDTMDRMGIKNVGIIAADGEWEIANAMLVNPYLNDAVEIVGAHYPGTTTVLTALQTHKKLWSSEDYSTFNNELGAGCWARILNQNFVNGNMTATIAWNLVASYYEELPFGRSGLMTAQEPWSGHYTVSPPIWITAHTTQFTLPGWQYLQVDGHLEGGGSFVALTDGQGNLTIIIETLTHGHSKCIRPPLFPFIVTPQKATFHLKGSFSKLQALQMWYSKMEFSSSNSTLFQSLGPIKVCEGVLTLSLGLDEIYTLTTLTTGHKGSFEDPPPSQPFPSKYQDDFNIRNPPFSEAPNFADQTGVFEYFVNTSDPGEHTYTLRQVVTQRPVTWVADAENTISVLGNYKWVNLTITSDIYIESEKGGAFIAGRVDKAGIYIGGAKGVFFWVLPDGTYRVTDDLNGNNILMKGLSGVRAKAWHTLTLILTGSNASGMLNGYPLWENVTVNSPENGWAAIGTRSFEFTQFDNFQVKAS
;
A
#
# COMPACT_ATOMS: atom_id res chain seq x y z
N MET A 1 -29.10 4.20 63.44
CA MET A 1 -29.56 5.60 63.60
C MET A 1 -29.57 6.23 62.21
N LEU A 2 -30.77 6.44 61.68
CA LEU A 2 -31.14 7.33 60.56
C LEU A 2 -31.10 8.80 61.03
N PRO A 3 -31.37 9.87 60.23
CA PRO A 3 -32.10 9.94 58.94
C PRO A 3 -31.38 10.84 57.88
N SER A 4 -31.84 11.16 56.66
CA SER A 4 -33.18 11.50 56.17
C SER A 4 -33.18 11.67 54.63
N SER A 5 -34.15 11.07 53.92
CA SER A 5 -34.82 11.65 52.73
C SER A 5 -35.88 12.69 53.22
N PRO A 6 -36.68 13.46 52.43
CA PRO A 6 -37.19 13.21 51.06
C PRO A 6 -37.46 14.48 50.18
N LYS A 7 -37.96 14.29 48.94
CA LYS A 7 -39.29 14.78 48.48
C LYS A 7 -39.53 14.58 46.98
N GLU A 8 -40.50 13.73 46.66
CA GLU A 8 -41.37 13.84 45.49
C GLU A 8 -42.39 14.97 45.69
N ALA A 9 -42.86 15.58 44.59
CA ALA A 9 -44.28 15.84 44.31
C ALA A 9 -44.40 16.57 42.95
N GLY A 10 -45.19 16.01 42.04
CA GLY A 10 -45.49 16.62 40.75
C GLY A 10 -46.58 17.71 40.82
N LEU A 11 -46.84 18.36 39.68
CA LEU A 11 -48.19 18.73 39.29
C LEU A 11 -48.27 19.07 37.80
N VAL A 12 -49.41 18.65 37.23
CA VAL A 12 -49.95 18.84 35.89
C VAL A 12 -50.29 20.32 35.62
N ALA A 13 -50.10 20.83 34.40
CA ALA A 13 -51.05 21.76 33.74
C ALA A 13 -50.77 21.99 32.24
N ASN A 14 -51.88 22.13 31.52
CA ASN A 14 -52.11 22.24 30.09
C ASN A 14 -51.62 23.53 29.40
N VAL A 15 -51.28 23.35 28.11
CA VAL A 15 -51.65 24.14 26.91
C VAL A 15 -51.54 25.68 26.97
N THR A 16 -50.65 26.22 26.13
CA THR A 16 -50.98 27.37 25.26
C THR A 16 -50.25 27.26 23.92
N LYS A 17 -51.04 27.32 22.83
CA LYS A 17 -50.56 27.58 21.47
C LYS A 17 -49.96 28.99 21.40
N GLY A 18 -48.75 29.10 20.89
CA GLY A 18 -48.15 30.36 20.44
C GLY A 18 -47.21 30.03 19.29
N GLY A 19 -47.62 30.38 18.07
CA GLY A 19 -46.81 30.16 16.88
C GLY A 19 -45.72 31.22 16.79
N GLU A 20 -44.50 30.81 16.45
CA GLU A 20 -43.46 31.72 15.98
C GLU A 20 -42.56 31.03 14.94
N LYS A 21 -42.08 31.87 14.02
CA LYS A 21 -41.66 31.58 12.65
C LYS A 21 -40.39 30.72 12.58
N LYS A 22 -40.41 29.66 11.75
CA LYS A 22 -39.19 29.02 11.23
C LYS A 22 -38.49 29.96 10.24
N PRO A 23 -37.19 30.26 10.38
CA PRO A 23 -36.39 30.68 9.25
C PRO A 23 -36.13 29.46 8.36
N LYS A 24 -36.57 29.54 7.11
CA LYS A 24 -36.17 28.60 6.05
C LYS A 24 -34.70 28.89 5.71
N HIS A 25 -33.78 28.05 6.16
CA HIS A 25 -32.49 27.91 5.50
C HIS A 25 -32.65 26.89 4.35
N PRO A 26 -32.08 27.13 3.17
CA PRO A 26 -32.12 26.16 2.07
C PRO A 26 -31.30 24.92 2.47
N PRO A 27 -31.62 23.73 1.91
CA PRO A 27 -30.85 22.52 2.17
C PRO A 27 -29.43 22.71 1.65
N SER A 28 -28.46 22.55 2.54
CA SER A 28 -27.04 22.48 2.21
C SER A 28 -26.83 21.34 1.22
N LEU A 29 -26.30 21.67 0.04
CA LEU A 29 -25.91 20.70 -0.97
C LEU A 29 -24.65 19.98 -0.44
N PHE A 30 -24.81 18.78 0.12
CA PHE A 30 -23.69 17.96 0.56
C PHE A 30 -23.03 17.32 -0.66
N LEU A 31 -21.81 17.76 -0.98
CA LEU A 31 -21.01 17.19 -2.07
C LEU A 31 -19.78 16.50 -1.47
N PHE A 32 -19.69 15.19 -1.67
CA PHE A 32 -18.61 14.33 -1.23
C PHE A 32 -17.63 14.12 -2.39
N VAL A 33 -16.33 14.06 -2.10
CA VAL A 33 -15.28 13.75 -3.08
C VAL A 33 -14.52 12.52 -2.60
N PHE A 34 -14.32 11.57 -3.51
CA PHE A 34 -14.07 10.17 -3.20
C PHE A 34 -12.59 9.77 -3.35
N PRO A 35 -12.11 8.79 -2.56
CA PRO A 35 -10.98 7.97 -2.96
C PRO A 35 -11.38 7.16 -4.21
N GLY A 36 -10.49 7.10 -5.20
CA GLY A 36 -10.77 6.48 -6.50
C GLY A 36 -11.07 4.97 -6.39
N GLN A 37 -12.34 4.58 -6.48
CA GLN A 37 -12.71 3.23 -6.85
C GLN A 37 -12.79 3.12 -8.38
N VAL A 38 -12.08 2.14 -8.93
CA VAL A 38 -12.18 1.74 -10.33
C VAL A 38 -13.61 1.28 -10.59
N THR A 39 -14.41 2.10 -11.26
CA THR A 39 -15.73 1.70 -11.76
C THR A 39 -15.55 0.74 -12.94
N GLN A 40 -15.64 -0.57 -12.71
CA GLN A 40 -15.87 -1.52 -13.81
C GLN A 40 -17.35 -1.48 -14.20
N ALA A 41 -17.65 -0.79 -15.30
CA ALA A 41 -18.93 -0.88 -15.95
C ALA A 41 -19.13 -2.29 -16.52
N SER A 42 -20.21 -2.93 -16.09
CA SER A 42 -20.76 -4.21 -16.56
C SER A 42 -20.82 -4.31 -18.09
N ARG A 43 -20.25 -5.39 -18.66
CA ARG A 43 -20.66 -5.92 -19.95
C ARG A 43 -21.08 -7.38 -19.78
N ASP A 44 -22.38 -7.59 -19.66
CA ASP A 44 -23.03 -8.87 -19.92
C ASP A 44 -22.89 -9.26 -21.40
N PRO A 45 -22.70 -10.55 -21.72
CA PRO A 45 -23.14 -11.10 -22.98
C PRO A 45 -24.11 -12.26 -22.76
N ALA A 46 -25.39 -12.01 -23.01
CA ALA A 46 -26.41 -13.03 -23.15
C ALA A 46 -26.53 -13.51 -24.63
N TRP A 47 -26.21 -14.80 -24.83
CA TRP A 47 -26.82 -15.76 -25.77
C TRP A 47 -26.73 -15.56 -27.30
N ARG A 48 -26.13 -16.55 -27.98
CA ARG A 48 -26.87 -17.55 -28.81
C ARG A 48 -26.05 -18.79 -29.17
N ARG A 49 -26.76 -19.94 -29.10
CA ARG A 49 -26.37 -21.32 -29.42
C ARG A 49 -26.27 -21.60 -30.92
N ASN A 50 -25.47 -22.61 -31.27
CA ASN A 50 -25.63 -23.70 -32.28
C ASN A 50 -24.19 -24.09 -32.72
N GLY A 51 -23.69 -25.32 -32.78
CA GLY A 51 -24.20 -26.68 -32.60
C GLY A 51 -23.27 -27.64 -33.36
N ALA A 52 -22.35 -28.32 -32.63
CA ALA A 52 -21.72 -29.65 -32.89
C ALA A 52 -20.95 -29.93 -34.24
N PRO A 53 -20.31 -31.12 -34.44
CA PRO A 53 -18.97 -31.49 -33.91
C PRO A 53 -18.06 -32.24 -34.94
N VAL A 54 -16.72 -32.31 -34.76
CA VAL A 54 -15.79 -33.34 -35.32
C VAL A 54 -14.45 -33.24 -34.55
N ALA A 55 -13.99 -34.18 -33.69
CA ALA A 55 -13.39 -35.52 -33.85
C ALA A 55 -11.91 -35.55 -34.34
N ASP A 56 -11.07 -36.14 -33.47
CA ASP A 56 -9.81 -36.90 -33.63
C ASP A 56 -8.62 -36.38 -34.46
N ALA A 57 -7.44 -36.30 -33.83
CA ALA A 57 -6.41 -37.35 -33.94
C ALA A 57 -5.06 -36.91 -33.32
N SER A 58 -4.57 -37.68 -32.35
CA SER A 58 -3.14 -37.84 -31.98
C SER A 58 -2.35 -38.44 -33.17
N PRO A 59 -0.99 -38.44 -33.24
CA PRO A 59 -0.13 -39.09 -32.23
C PRO A 59 1.27 -38.42 -32.04
N SER A 60 1.84 -38.46 -30.83
CA SER A 60 2.95 -39.32 -30.36
C SER A 60 4.39 -39.00 -30.85
N VAL A 61 5.23 -38.66 -29.86
CA VAL A 61 6.57 -39.21 -29.53
C VAL A 61 7.73 -39.04 -30.53
N GLY A 62 8.84 -38.48 -30.03
CA GLY A 62 10.17 -38.59 -30.65
C GLY A 62 11.25 -37.84 -29.88
N HIS A 63 12.07 -38.60 -29.15
CA HIS A 63 13.13 -38.22 -28.21
C HIS A 63 14.44 -37.72 -28.88
N GLU A 64 15.30 -37.12 -28.04
CA GLU A 64 16.78 -37.01 -28.13
C GLU A 64 17.35 -36.07 -29.21
N GLY A 65 18.42 -35.29 -28.98
CA GLY A 65 19.31 -35.15 -27.85
C GLY A 65 20.56 -34.35 -28.27
N ALA A 66 21.12 -33.61 -27.31
CA ALA A 66 22.51 -33.16 -27.18
C ALA A 66 23.16 -32.24 -28.24
N GLY A 67 23.73 -31.13 -27.74
CA GLY A 67 25.13 -30.80 -28.03
C GLY A 67 25.45 -29.37 -28.45
N GLY A 68 26.04 -28.60 -27.52
CA GLY A 68 27.34 -27.98 -27.81
C GLY A 68 27.39 -26.51 -28.27
N ALA A 69 27.69 -25.64 -27.31
CA ALA A 69 28.73 -24.59 -27.36
C ALA A 69 28.71 -23.50 -28.45
N ALA A 70 28.34 -22.29 -27.98
CA ALA A 70 29.15 -21.07 -27.96
C ALA A 70 29.73 -20.47 -29.28
N CYS A 71 29.25 -19.24 -29.53
CA CYS A 71 30.02 -18.00 -29.70
C CYS A 71 29.98 -17.31 -31.08
N CYS A 72 29.50 -16.06 -31.01
CA CYS A 72 29.94 -14.85 -31.70
C CYS A 72 29.25 -14.35 -32.99
N CYS A 73 28.94 -13.05 -32.90
CA CYS A 73 28.76 -12.03 -33.95
C CYS A 73 27.42 -11.87 -34.70
N CYS A 74 26.75 -10.77 -34.35
CA CYS A 74 26.12 -9.73 -35.19
C CYS A 74 25.50 -10.14 -36.54
N CYS A 75 24.20 -9.84 -36.74
CA CYS A 75 23.72 -8.82 -37.71
C CYS A 75 22.24 -8.92 -38.14
N PHE A 76 21.67 -7.73 -38.40
CA PHE A 76 20.68 -7.34 -39.44
C PHE A 76 19.17 -7.69 -39.36
N PHE A 77 18.38 -6.60 -39.23
CA PHE A 77 17.23 -6.11 -40.03
C PHE A 77 16.00 -6.98 -40.36
N LEU A 78 14.84 -6.42 -39.98
CA LEU A 78 13.72 -5.96 -40.84
C LEU A 78 13.40 -6.76 -42.14
N VAL A 79 12.15 -7.22 -42.28
CA VAL A 79 11.16 -6.78 -43.30
C VAL A 79 9.92 -7.71 -43.36
N ALA A 80 8.75 -7.05 -43.31
CA ALA A 80 7.44 -7.29 -43.95
C ALA A 80 6.73 -8.66 -43.96
N PHE A 81 5.40 -8.57 -43.77
CA PHE A 81 4.42 -9.38 -44.48
C PHE A 81 3.35 -8.49 -45.13
N THR A 82 3.01 -8.81 -46.37
CA THR A 82 1.98 -8.20 -47.24
C THR A 82 0.90 -9.21 -47.63
N GLN A 83 -0.20 -8.69 -48.21
CA GLN A 83 -1.29 -9.33 -49.01
C GLN A 83 -2.57 -9.75 -48.24
N GLU A 84 -3.81 -9.61 -48.74
CA GLU A 84 -4.35 -9.23 -50.07
C GLU A 84 -5.85 -8.85 -50.04
N LEU A 85 -6.33 -8.40 -51.21
CA LEU A 85 -7.57 -7.73 -51.63
C LEU A 85 -8.88 -8.56 -51.66
N ARG A 86 -10.03 -7.86 -51.73
CA ARG A 86 -11.16 -8.13 -52.68
C ARG A 86 -12.17 -6.95 -52.80
N SER A 87 -12.53 -6.62 -54.05
CA SER A 87 -13.51 -5.61 -54.54
C SER A 87 -14.96 -6.16 -54.62
N PRO A 88 -16.05 -5.38 -54.91
CA PRO A 88 -16.44 -4.90 -56.28
C PRO A 88 -17.35 -3.62 -56.30
N PRO A 89 -18.15 -3.27 -57.34
CA PRO A 89 -17.88 -2.94 -58.76
C PRO A 89 -18.42 -1.54 -59.22
N SER A 90 -18.40 -1.31 -60.55
CA SER A 90 -18.48 -0.07 -61.33
C SER A 90 -19.88 0.36 -61.88
N SER A 91 -20.04 1.63 -62.31
CA SER A 91 -20.49 2.08 -63.66
C SER A 91 -20.88 3.59 -63.73
N ARG A 92 -20.16 4.37 -64.57
CA ARG A 92 -20.57 5.04 -65.83
C ARG A 92 -21.11 6.49 -65.74
N SER A 93 -20.37 7.42 -66.36
CA SER A 93 -20.91 8.46 -67.26
C SER A 93 -19.76 9.11 -68.09
N PHE A 94 -20.07 9.45 -69.34
CA PHE A 94 -19.22 10.06 -70.37
C PHE A 94 -19.98 11.29 -70.89
N PHE A 95 -19.31 12.42 -71.13
CA PHE A 95 -19.35 13.19 -72.39
C PHE A 95 -18.37 14.39 -72.36
N LEU A 96 -17.82 14.69 -73.54
CA LEU A 96 -16.67 15.55 -73.87
C LEU A 96 -17.03 16.97 -74.36
N ARG A 97 -16.13 17.94 -74.15
CA ARG A 97 -15.50 18.92 -75.11
C ARG A 97 -14.74 20.00 -74.30
N ARG A 98 -13.44 20.30 -74.49
CA ARG A 98 -12.61 20.86 -75.59
C ARG A 98 -12.63 22.41 -75.63
N GLU A 99 -11.48 23.06 -75.36
CA GLU A 99 -10.84 24.16 -76.13
C GLU A 99 -9.55 24.71 -75.45
N SER A 100 -8.62 25.23 -76.26
CA SER A 100 -7.35 25.94 -75.94
C SER A 100 -7.43 27.39 -76.52
N PRO A 101 -6.39 28.27 -76.70
CA PRO A 101 -4.94 28.24 -76.38
C PRO A 101 -4.28 29.62 -75.96
N SER A 102 -2.92 29.65 -75.91
CA SER A 102 -1.96 30.79 -76.03
C SER A 102 -1.75 31.72 -74.80
N GLY A 103 -0.58 32.27 -74.43
CA GLY A 103 0.79 32.38 -74.99
C GLY A 103 1.30 33.83 -74.84
N LYS A 104 2.42 34.10 -74.13
CA LYS A 104 3.38 35.24 -74.35
C LYS A 104 4.51 35.29 -73.29
N MET A 105 5.68 35.70 -73.76
CA MET A 105 6.97 35.91 -73.08
C MET A 105 7.49 37.30 -73.51
N TRP A 106 8.27 38.02 -72.68
CA TRP A 106 9.34 38.98 -73.07
C TRP A 106 10.17 39.46 -71.84
N LEU A 107 11.42 39.87 -72.10
CA LEU A 107 12.58 40.03 -71.20
C LEU A 107 12.86 41.46 -70.67
N CYS A 108 13.81 41.54 -69.69
CA CYS A 108 14.98 42.45 -69.55
C CYS A 108 15.04 43.44 -68.35
N GLY A 109 16.19 43.47 -67.65
CA GLY A 109 16.71 44.65 -66.92
C GLY A 109 17.66 44.38 -65.71
N LEU A 110 18.97 44.61 -65.89
CA LEU A 110 20.05 44.66 -64.86
C LEU A 110 20.05 45.98 -64.05
N ALA A 111 20.55 45.99 -62.79
CA ALA A 111 21.48 47.01 -62.24
C ALA A 111 22.09 46.64 -60.87
N LEU A 112 23.32 47.12 -60.63
CA LEU A 112 24.31 46.79 -59.59
C LEU A 112 24.20 47.54 -58.23
N LEU A 113 24.69 46.84 -57.19
CA LEU A 113 25.51 47.17 -55.99
C LEU A 113 26.00 48.60 -55.63
N LEU A 114 26.02 48.82 -54.28
CA LEU A 114 26.94 49.58 -53.37
C LEU A 114 26.12 50.48 -52.40
N GLY A 115 26.29 50.57 -51.07
CA GLY A 115 27.21 50.02 -50.06
C GLY A 115 27.05 50.85 -48.74
N LEU A 116 27.57 50.31 -47.63
CA LEU A 116 27.93 50.93 -46.31
C LEU A 116 26.98 50.78 -45.09
N SER A 117 27.31 49.78 -44.26
CA SER A 117 27.58 49.76 -42.79
C SER A 117 27.00 50.83 -41.84
N VAL A 118 26.46 50.38 -40.69
CA VAL A 118 26.87 50.68 -39.28
C VAL A 118 26.04 49.84 -38.28
N GLU A 119 26.69 49.43 -37.20
CA GLU A 119 26.35 48.50 -36.10
C GLU A 119 25.10 48.83 -35.28
N TRP A 120 24.40 47.78 -34.77
CA TRP A 120 23.74 47.80 -33.46
C TRP A 120 23.83 46.41 -32.78
N GLY A 121 24.53 46.38 -31.65
CA GLY A 121 24.18 45.60 -30.44
C GLY A 121 24.15 44.07 -30.52
N VAL A 122 25.28 43.44 -30.18
CA VAL A 122 25.28 42.08 -29.63
C VAL A 122 24.66 42.13 -28.23
N GLU A 123 23.41 41.67 -28.09
CA GLU A 123 22.91 41.26 -26.78
C GLU A 123 23.70 40.04 -26.33
N ALA A 124 24.41 40.22 -25.22
CA ALA A 124 25.12 39.16 -24.54
C ALA A 124 24.13 38.04 -24.17
N SER A 125 24.21 36.93 -24.88
CA SER A 125 23.76 35.66 -24.36
C SER A 125 24.57 35.39 -23.10
N TRP A 126 23.90 35.50 -21.95
CA TRP A 126 24.41 34.92 -20.72
C TRP A 126 24.52 33.41 -20.97
N GLY A 127 25.73 32.97 -21.33
CA GLY A 127 26.01 31.56 -21.56
C GLY A 127 25.57 30.76 -20.34
N LYS A 128 24.80 29.69 -20.58
CA LYS A 128 24.56 28.63 -19.61
C LYS A 128 25.91 28.25 -19.01
N ARG A 129 26.17 28.68 -17.77
CA ARG A 129 27.35 28.23 -17.03
C ARG A 129 27.07 26.80 -16.57
N SER A 130 27.82 25.87 -17.16
CA SER A 130 27.75 24.43 -16.93
C SER A 130 27.84 24.06 -15.45
N GLY A 131 26.95 23.18 -14.98
CA GLY A 131 27.05 22.47 -13.70
C GLY A 131 27.14 23.35 -12.44
N THR A 132 26.60 24.56 -12.47
CA THR A 132 26.71 25.53 -11.36
C THR A 132 25.34 25.79 -10.71
N TYR A 133 25.25 25.61 -9.40
CA TYR A 133 24.01 25.71 -8.62
C TYR A 133 24.19 26.69 -7.45
N TRP A 134 23.22 27.57 -7.20
CA TRP A 134 23.30 28.58 -6.13
C TRP A 134 22.33 28.22 -5.01
N LEU A 135 22.83 28.15 -3.78
CA LEU A 135 22.04 27.90 -2.58
C LEU A 135 22.06 29.18 -1.73
N ASP A 136 20.92 29.87 -1.67
CA ASP A 136 20.77 31.14 -0.97
C ASP A 136 19.47 31.14 -0.17
N ASP A 137 19.51 31.70 1.04
CA ASP A 137 18.37 31.92 1.91
C ASP A 137 17.85 33.36 1.86
N ALA A 138 18.49 34.26 1.08
CA ALA A 138 18.09 35.66 0.98
C ALA A 138 16.69 35.89 0.36
N ALA A 139 16.26 35.02 -0.56
CA ALA A 139 14.90 35.07 -1.13
C ALA A 139 13.82 34.54 -0.16
N GLY A 140 14.26 33.96 0.96
CA GLY A 140 13.40 33.20 1.87
C GLY A 140 13.15 31.76 1.38
N PRO A 141 12.74 30.87 2.29
CA PRO A 141 12.34 29.52 1.94
C PRO A 141 11.04 29.47 1.11
N THR A 142 10.83 28.37 0.39
CA THR A 142 9.64 28.18 -0.46
C THR A 142 8.49 27.48 0.27
N ARG A 143 8.74 26.29 0.80
CA ARG A 143 7.75 25.46 1.47
C ARG A 143 8.37 24.74 2.67
N GLU A 144 7.55 24.54 3.67
CA GLU A 144 7.84 23.71 4.82
C GLU A 144 7.86 22.23 4.42
N PHE A 145 8.90 21.51 4.81
CA PHE A 145 9.01 20.07 4.72
C PHE A 145 8.17 19.43 5.83
N ASP A 146 7.32 18.48 5.45
CA ASP A 146 6.34 17.86 6.33
C ASP A 146 6.76 16.47 6.82
N GLY A 147 7.66 15.81 6.09
CA GLY A 147 8.29 14.58 6.54
C GLY A 147 8.32 13.45 5.51
N VAL A 148 9.08 12.42 5.82
CA VAL A 148 9.05 11.14 5.11
C VAL A 148 8.43 10.06 6.01
N GLY A 149 7.52 9.29 5.44
CA GLY A 149 6.76 8.27 6.17
C GLY A 149 6.63 6.95 5.46
N ALA A 150 5.93 6.03 6.13
CA ALA A 150 5.46 4.80 5.53
C ALA A 150 4.10 4.35 6.10
N VAL A 151 3.43 3.49 5.35
CA VAL A 151 2.10 2.94 5.67
C VAL A 151 2.23 1.55 6.31
N SER A 152 1.60 1.35 7.45
CA SER A 152 1.22 0.02 7.95
C SER A 152 -0.26 -0.21 7.67
N GLY A 153 -0.59 -1.31 6.99
CA GLY A 153 -1.94 -1.58 6.50
C GLY A 153 -2.11 -1.16 5.05
N GLY A 154 -3.34 -0.88 4.63
CA GLY A 154 -3.69 -1.08 3.22
C GLY A 154 -3.49 -2.55 2.89
N GLY A 155 -3.93 -3.42 3.79
CA GLY A 155 -3.89 -4.87 3.67
C GLY A 155 -2.89 -5.56 4.58
N ALA A 156 -3.09 -5.55 5.89
CA ALA A 156 -2.43 -6.44 6.84
C ALA A 156 -0.89 -6.58 6.72
N THR A 157 -0.20 -5.51 6.31
CA THR A 157 1.20 -5.57 5.90
C THR A 157 2.17 -5.83 7.06
N SER A 158 1.73 -5.60 8.30
CA SER A 158 2.50 -5.82 9.52
C SER A 158 2.13 -7.13 10.24
N ARG A 159 1.32 -8.00 9.62
CA ARG A 159 0.67 -9.15 10.28
C ARG A 159 1.62 -10.14 10.96
N LEU A 160 2.77 -10.41 10.35
CA LEU A 160 3.79 -11.36 10.82
C LEU A 160 4.85 -10.70 11.71
N LEU A 161 4.84 -9.37 11.89
CA LEU A 161 5.82 -8.68 12.72
C LEU A 161 5.58 -8.92 14.22
N VAL A 162 4.31 -9.00 14.60
CA VAL A 162 3.87 -8.96 16.00
C VAL A 162 4.38 -10.12 16.85
N ASN A 163 4.59 -11.29 16.22
CA ASN A 163 5.04 -12.51 16.86
C ASN A 163 6.53 -12.82 16.63
N TYR A 164 7.32 -11.87 16.11
CA TYR A 164 8.78 -12.01 16.12
C TYR A 164 9.30 -12.16 17.55
N PRO A 165 10.24 -13.07 17.80
CA PRO A 165 10.90 -13.16 19.08
C PRO A 165 11.77 -11.93 19.33
N GLU A 166 11.88 -11.54 20.61
CA GLU A 166 12.91 -10.60 21.02
C GLU A 166 14.29 -11.28 20.97
N PRO A 167 15.37 -10.54 20.64
CA PRO A 167 15.43 -9.08 20.46
C PRO A 167 15.05 -8.59 19.06
N TYR A 168 14.81 -9.49 18.11
CA TYR A 168 14.70 -9.16 16.68
C TYR A 168 13.52 -8.23 16.38
N ARG A 169 12.38 -8.43 17.04
CA ARG A 169 11.22 -7.53 16.89
C ARG A 169 11.59 -6.09 17.28
N SER A 170 12.24 -5.90 18.42
CA SER A 170 12.71 -4.57 18.84
C SER A 170 13.79 -3.99 17.92
N GLN A 171 14.66 -4.82 17.34
CA GLN A 171 15.68 -4.39 16.37
C GLN A 171 15.06 -3.88 15.06
N ILE A 172 14.05 -4.59 14.53
CA ILE A 172 13.29 -4.16 13.34
C ILE A 172 12.67 -2.78 13.60
N LEU A 173 12.01 -2.61 14.75
CA LEU A 173 11.42 -1.32 15.14
C LEU A 173 12.46 -0.21 15.34
N ASP A 174 13.67 -0.54 15.79
CA ASP A 174 14.79 0.42 15.86
C ASP A 174 15.23 0.86 14.46
N TYR A 175 15.33 -0.05 13.49
CA TYR A 175 15.63 0.32 12.09
C TYR A 175 14.56 1.22 11.48
N LEU A 176 13.29 1.03 11.81
CA LEU A 176 12.20 1.83 11.25
C LEU A 176 12.08 3.21 11.92
N PHE A 177 12.09 3.27 13.26
CA PHE A 177 11.62 4.46 13.99
C PHE A 177 12.67 5.16 14.85
N LYS A 178 13.78 4.49 15.21
CA LYS A 178 14.76 5.11 16.12
C LYS A 178 15.49 6.25 15.41
N PRO A 179 15.47 7.48 15.95
CA PRO A 179 16.21 8.60 15.39
C PRO A 179 17.71 8.29 15.27
N ASN A 180 18.36 8.78 14.20
CA ASN A 180 19.80 8.61 13.96
C ASN A 180 20.24 7.13 14.00
N PHE A 181 19.45 6.22 13.42
CA PHE A 181 19.79 4.79 13.39
C PHE A 181 19.59 4.16 12.02
N GLY A 182 18.34 3.94 11.61
CA GLY A 182 17.97 3.42 10.30
C GLY A 182 17.19 4.45 9.50
N ALA A 183 15.99 4.06 9.06
CA ALA A 183 15.05 4.90 8.32
C ALA A 183 14.55 6.09 9.13
N ALA A 184 14.55 6.02 10.47
CA ALA A 184 14.22 7.14 11.37
C ALA A 184 12.95 7.91 10.93
N LEU A 185 11.88 7.16 10.63
CA LEU A 185 10.67 7.71 10.01
C LEU A 185 10.04 8.83 10.85
N GLN A 186 9.52 9.83 10.15
CA GLN A 186 8.94 11.05 10.73
C GLN A 186 7.41 11.01 10.70
N ILE A 187 6.82 10.16 9.85
CA ILE A 187 5.38 9.93 9.72
C ILE A 187 5.13 8.42 9.74
N LEU A 188 4.15 7.99 10.52
CA LEU A 188 3.56 6.65 10.46
C LEU A 188 2.08 6.80 10.12
N LYS A 189 1.68 6.26 8.96
CA LYS A 189 0.28 6.16 8.55
C LYS A 189 -0.20 4.73 8.79
N VAL A 190 -1.35 4.58 9.45
CA VAL A 190 -1.93 3.27 9.76
C VAL A 190 -3.33 3.13 9.18
N GLU A 191 -3.70 1.90 8.81
CA GLU A 191 -5.08 1.56 8.48
C GLU A 191 -5.98 1.65 9.72
N ILE A 192 -7.16 2.24 9.53
CA ILE A 192 -8.29 2.08 10.44
C ILE A 192 -9.03 0.83 9.97
N GLY A 193 -8.71 -0.32 10.58
CA GLY A 193 -9.22 -1.63 10.19
C GLY A 193 -10.75 -1.65 10.00
N GLY A 194 -11.21 -2.29 8.93
CA GLY A 194 -12.60 -2.24 8.49
C GLY A 194 -13.28 -3.61 8.36
N ASP A 195 -12.68 -4.68 8.89
CA ASP A 195 -13.10 -6.09 8.78
C ASP A 195 -13.10 -6.68 7.37
N ALA A 196 -12.56 -5.95 6.39
CA ALA A 196 -12.55 -6.33 4.99
C ALA A 196 -11.11 -6.47 4.46
N GLN A 197 -10.98 -7.15 3.33
CA GLN A 197 -9.71 -7.25 2.60
C GLN A 197 -9.27 -5.87 2.11
N SER A 198 -8.02 -5.51 2.38
CA SER A 198 -7.45 -4.21 2.00
C SER A 198 -6.11 -4.27 1.24
N THR A 199 -5.54 -5.46 0.97
CA THR A 199 -4.63 -5.84 -0.16
C THR A 199 -4.02 -7.24 0.09
N ASP A 200 -3.38 -7.45 1.24
CA ASP A 200 -2.70 -8.71 1.62
C ASP A 200 -3.39 -9.46 2.79
N GLY A 201 -4.50 -8.91 3.28
CA GLY A 201 -5.30 -9.46 4.35
C GLY A 201 -6.39 -8.50 4.83
N THR A 202 -7.16 -8.94 5.81
CA THR A 202 -8.12 -8.11 6.53
C THR A 202 -7.48 -7.51 7.78
N GLU A 203 -7.97 -6.34 8.21
CA GLU A 203 -7.62 -5.78 9.51
C GLU A 203 -8.86 -5.56 10.38
N PRO A 204 -8.81 -5.93 11.67
CA PRO A 204 -9.97 -5.91 12.55
C PRO A 204 -10.38 -4.49 12.91
N SER A 205 -11.68 -4.22 12.81
CA SER A 205 -12.28 -2.97 13.22
C SER A 205 -12.40 -2.85 14.74
N HIS A 206 -12.30 -1.62 15.24
CA HIS A 206 -12.68 -1.32 16.62
C HIS A 206 -14.19 -1.46 16.88
N MET A 207 -15.03 -1.59 15.83
CA MET A 207 -16.47 -1.79 15.95
C MET A 207 -17.01 -2.80 14.92
N HIS A 208 -16.93 -4.11 15.19
CA HIS A 208 -17.47 -5.15 14.30
C HIS A 208 -18.99 -5.00 14.09
N TYR A 209 -19.70 -4.52 15.12
CA TYR A 209 -21.14 -4.29 15.13
C TYR A 209 -21.47 -2.89 15.66
N GLU A 210 -22.70 -2.43 15.46
CA GLU A 210 -23.15 -1.08 15.85
C GLU A 210 -22.99 -0.77 17.34
N ASN A 211 -23.07 -1.79 18.21
CA ASN A 211 -22.94 -1.64 19.67
C ASN A 211 -21.65 -2.28 20.23
N ASP A 212 -20.64 -2.52 19.38
CA ASP A 212 -19.35 -3.07 19.76
C ASP A 212 -18.27 -1.98 19.72
N GLU A 213 -17.49 -1.86 20.79
CA GLU A 213 -16.31 -0.98 20.84
C GLU A 213 -15.16 -1.71 21.53
N ASN A 214 -14.09 -2.00 20.79
CA ASN A 214 -12.86 -2.59 21.32
C ASN A 214 -11.63 -1.96 20.67
N TYR A 215 -10.90 -1.18 21.46
CA TYR A 215 -9.71 -0.46 21.02
C TYR A 215 -8.42 -1.25 21.24
N PHE A 216 -8.50 -2.58 21.39
CA PHE A 216 -7.34 -3.46 21.63
C PHE A 216 -7.18 -4.56 20.57
N ARG A 217 -7.95 -4.48 19.48
CA ARG A 217 -7.84 -5.40 18.34
C ARG A 217 -6.70 -5.02 17.40
N GLY A 218 -6.21 -6.02 16.67
CA GLY A 218 -5.16 -5.86 15.68
C GLY A 218 -3.84 -5.41 16.32
N TYR A 219 -3.01 -4.76 15.52
CA TYR A 219 -1.63 -4.43 15.91
C TYR A 219 -1.23 -2.99 15.68
N GLU A 220 -2.06 -2.19 15.00
CA GLU A 220 -1.73 -0.79 14.73
C GLU A 220 -1.62 0.06 16.00
N TRP A 221 -2.43 -0.24 17.02
CA TRP A 221 -2.28 0.39 18.35
C TRP A 221 -0.91 0.13 18.97
N TRP A 222 -0.43 -1.11 18.88
CA TRP A 222 0.88 -1.51 19.39
C TRP A 222 1.99 -0.84 18.58
N LEU A 223 1.87 -0.85 17.25
CA LEU A 223 2.88 -0.30 16.36
C LEU A 223 3.05 1.21 16.55
N MET A 224 1.94 1.95 16.65
CA MET A 224 1.96 3.39 16.96
C MET A 224 2.62 3.68 18.32
N LYS A 225 2.36 2.87 19.35
CA LYS A 225 3.03 3.01 20.66
C LYS A 225 4.52 2.73 20.58
N GLU A 226 4.94 1.68 19.86
CA GLU A 226 6.35 1.34 19.69
C GLU A 226 7.11 2.40 18.86
N ALA A 227 6.44 3.01 17.88
CA ALA A 227 6.96 4.14 17.12
C ALA A 227 7.13 5.39 18.01
N LYS A 228 6.07 5.81 18.73
CA LYS A 228 6.11 6.95 19.66
C LYS A 228 7.12 6.77 20.79
N LYS A 229 7.33 5.53 21.26
CA LYS A 229 8.34 5.22 22.28
C LYS A 229 9.77 5.52 21.80
N ARG A 230 10.04 5.34 20.50
CA ARG A 230 11.36 5.58 19.88
C ARG A 230 11.50 7.01 19.38
N ASN A 231 10.43 7.54 18.79
CA ASN A 231 10.35 8.89 18.26
C ASN A 231 9.04 9.55 18.75
N PRO A 232 9.05 10.25 19.90
CA PRO A 232 7.87 10.93 20.43
C PRO A 232 7.25 11.95 19.47
N ASP A 233 8.05 12.49 18.56
CA ASP A 233 7.65 13.53 17.60
C ASP A 233 7.10 12.96 16.29
N ILE A 234 7.09 11.62 16.10
CA ILE A 234 6.55 10.98 14.90
C ILE A 234 5.09 11.38 14.69
N LYS A 235 4.71 11.77 13.47
CA LYS A 235 3.34 12.10 13.12
C LYS A 235 2.51 10.84 12.89
N LEU A 236 1.31 10.78 13.45
CA LEU A 236 0.40 9.64 13.31
C LEU A 236 -0.78 10.01 12.42
N ILE A 237 -1.05 9.16 11.42
CA ILE A 237 -2.15 9.33 10.47
C ILE A 237 -3.03 8.08 10.51
N GLY A 238 -4.35 8.25 10.58
CA GLY A 238 -5.32 7.16 10.40
C GLY A 238 -6.12 7.31 9.11
N LEU A 239 -6.25 6.23 8.33
CA LEU A 239 -7.06 6.19 7.11
C LEU A 239 -7.85 4.87 7.03
N PRO A 240 -9.18 4.88 6.82
CA PRO A 240 -9.94 3.67 6.54
C PRO A 240 -9.80 3.27 5.07
N TRP A 241 -9.49 2.00 4.78
CA TRP A 241 -9.64 1.42 3.44
C TRP A 241 -11.06 0.88 3.23
N ALA A 242 -11.60 0.23 4.26
CA ALA A 242 -12.92 -0.40 4.28
C ALA A 242 -13.68 -0.01 5.56
N PHE A 243 -14.95 -0.44 5.65
CA PHE A 243 -15.78 -0.20 6.84
C PHE A 243 -16.60 -1.45 7.20
N PRO A 244 -16.89 -1.68 8.50
CA PRO A 244 -17.82 -2.73 8.91
C PRO A 244 -19.19 -2.58 8.21
N GLY A 245 -19.84 -3.71 7.90
CA GLY A 245 -21.05 -3.71 7.05
C GLY A 245 -22.23 -2.87 7.60
N TRP A 246 -22.32 -2.70 8.93
CA TRP A 246 -23.38 -1.94 9.57
C TRP A 246 -23.30 -0.43 9.25
N ILE A 247 -22.11 0.08 8.93
CA ILE A 247 -21.89 1.47 8.51
C ILE A 247 -22.65 1.75 7.22
N GLY A 248 -22.63 0.81 6.27
CA GLY A 248 -23.31 0.94 4.98
C GLY A 248 -24.84 0.84 5.05
N LYS A 249 -25.40 0.41 6.19
CA LYS A 249 -26.85 0.23 6.42
C LYS A 249 -27.55 -0.49 5.25
N GLY A 250 -26.93 -1.55 4.75
CA GLY A 250 -27.43 -2.40 3.66
C GLY A 250 -26.87 -2.07 2.27
N GLU A 251 -26.02 -1.05 2.13
CA GLU A 251 -25.32 -0.72 0.89
C GLU A 251 -23.81 -0.97 1.02
N ASN A 252 -23.14 -1.29 -0.10
CA ASN A 252 -21.68 -1.30 -0.18
C ASN A 252 -21.14 0.13 -0.36
N TRP A 253 -21.57 1.04 0.51
CA TRP A 253 -21.25 2.46 0.43
C TRP A 253 -21.30 3.11 1.82
N PRO A 254 -20.19 3.67 2.34
CA PRO A 254 -20.18 4.15 3.72
C PRO A 254 -20.87 5.51 3.85
N TYR A 255 -20.88 6.33 2.79
CA TYR A 255 -21.26 7.74 2.88
C TYR A 255 -22.75 8.04 2.66
N LYS A 256 -23.62 7.02 2.57
CA LYS A 256 -25.07 7.26 2.53
C LYS A 256 -25.58 7.89 3.84
N TYR A 257 -24.97 7.51 4.96
CA TYR A 257 -25.27 8.04 6.29
C TYR A 257 -23.98 8.63 6.90
N PRO A 258 -23.55 9.82 6.44
CA PRO A 258 -22.24 10.37 6.77
C PRO A 258 -22.02 10.60 8.27
N ASP A 259 -23.07 10.88 9.04
CA ASP A 259 -22.96 11.00 10.51
C ASP A 259 -22.57 9.66 11.17
N VAL A 260 -22.99 8.52 10.61
CA VAL A 260 -22.63 7.18 11.10
C VAL A 260 -21.16 6.89 10.83
N THR A 261 -20.69 7.16 9.62
CA THR A 261 -19.26 7.03 9.26
C THR A 261 -18.40 7.98 10.09
N ALA A 262 -18.85 9.21 10.28
CA ALA A 262 -18.13 10.20 11.08
C ALA A 262 -18.02 9.76 12.54
N TYR A 263 -19.11 9.24 13.12
CA TYR A 263 -19.10 8.68 14.46
C TYR A 263 -18.06 7.56 14.59
N TYR A 264 -18.07 6.60 13.66
CA TYR A 264 -17.12 5.49 13.62
C TYR A 264 -15.65 5.95 13.65
N ILE A 265 -15.28 6.89 12.78
CA ILE A 265 -13.91 7.42 12.69
C ILE A 265 -13.54 8.24 13.93
N VAL A 266 -14.46 9.09 14.42
CA VAL A 266 -14.23 9.88 15.63
C VAL A 266 -14.05 8.98 16.86
N SER A 267 -14.81 7.90 16.98
CA SER A 267 -14.64 6.90 18.04
C SER A 267 -13.25 6.27 18.01
N TRP A 268 -12.71 5.95 16.82
CA TRP A 268 -11.34 5.45 16.67
C TRP A 268 -10.30 6.45 17.22
N ILE A 269 -10.40 7.72 16.82
CA ILE A 269 -9.49 8.79 17.27
C ILE A 269 -9.59 8.98 18.79
N ALA A 270 -10.81 9.03 19.33
CA ALA A 270 -11.03 9.17 20.76
C ALA A 270 -10.48 7.96 21.54
N GLY A 271 -10.64 6.75 20.98
CA GLY A 271 -10.08 5.51 21.51
C GLY A 271 -8.56 5.51 21.55
N ALA A 272 -7.91 5.98 20.48
CA ALA A 272 -6.45 6.15 20.42
C ALA A 272 -5.92 6.96 21.60
N LYS A 273 -6.56 8.10 21.88
CA LYS A 273 -6.17 8.96 23.01
C LYS A 273 -6.50 8.33 24.35
N LYS A 274 -7.73 7.85 24.53
CA LYS A 274 -8.24 7.36 25.82
C LYS A 274 -7.53 6.10 26.30
N PHE A 275 -7.28 5.14 25.42
CA PHE A 275 -6.78 3.81 25.79
C PHE A 275 -5.28 3.64 25.55
N HIS A 276 -4.68 4.42 24.65
CA HIS A 276 -3.26 4.28 24.29
C HIS A 276 -2.44 5.55 24.48
N SER A 277 -3.05 6.65 24.92
CA SER A 277 -2.39 7.96 25.03
C SER A 277 -1.76 8.45 23.72
N LEU A 278 -2.33 8.04 22.59
CA LEU A 278 -1.88 8.44 21.25
C LEU A 278 -2.66 9.67 20.77
N ASP A 279 -1.93 10.71 20.38
CA ASP A 279 -2.49 11.84 19.65
C ASP A 279 -2.36 11.55 18.15
N ILE A 280 -3.50 11.47 17.47
CA ILE A 280 -3.56 11.33 16.01
C ILE A 280 -3.42 12.73 15.42
N ASP A 281 -2.46 12.94 14.53
CA ASP A 281 -2.22 14.26 13.93
C ASP A 281 -3.16 14.50 12.74
N TYR A 282 -3.41 13.48 11.91
CA TYR A 282 -4.23 13.60 10.72
C TYR A 282 -5.17 12.42 10.49
N VAL A 283 -6.29 12.69 9.81
CA VAL A 283 -7.27 11.67 9.38
C VAL A 283 -7.79 11.95 7.97
N GLY A 284 -8.29 10.90 7.31
CA GLY A 284 -8.80 10.97 5.94
C GLY A 284 -10.14 11.67 5.69
N VAL A 285 -10.99 12.04 6.66
CA VAL A 285 -12.28 12.77 6.40
C VAL A 285 -13.05 13.26 7.67
N LEU A 286 -13.96 14.24 7.45
CA LEU A 286 -15.12 14.74 8.27
C LEU A 286 -14.91 15.78 9.41
N ARG A 287 -14.72 17.07 9.02
CA ARG A 287 -14.53 18.25 9.90
C ARG A 287 -15.68 18.54 10.89
N ASP A 288 -16.92 18.65 10.41
CA ASP A 288 -18.07 19.09 11.24
C ASP A 288 -18.34 18.21 12.46
N THR A 289 -18.24 16.88 12.31
CA THR A 289 -18.48 15.95 13.42
C THR A 289 -17.33 15.96 14.41
N MET A 290 -16.09 16.07 13.92
CA MET A 290 -14.91 16.23 14.78
C MET A 290 -15.03 17.51 15.63
N ASP A 291 -15.49 18.63 15.06
CA ASP A 291 -15.69 19.88 15.79
C ASP A 291 -16.78 19.79 16.85
N ARG A 292 -17.92 19.16 16.53
CA ARG A 292 -19.01 18.93 17.50
C ARG A 292 -18.56 18.07 18.68
N MET A 293 -17.63 17.15 18.46
CA MET A 293 -17.05 16.26 19.47
C MET A 293 -15.82 16.85 20.17
N GLY A 294 -15.43 18.10 19.84
CA GLY A 294 -14.30 18.80 20.46
C GLY A 294 -12.91 18.41 19.93
N ILE A 295 -12.84 17.61 18.85
CA ILE A 295 -11.58 17.15 18.22
C ILE A 295 -11.12 18.18 17.19
N LYS A 296 -10.64 19.33 17.66
CA LYS A 296 -10.27 20.48 16.80
C LYS A 296 -8.85 20.44 16.25
N ASN A 297 -7.96 19.66 16.89
CA ASN A 297 -6.52 19.69 16.61
C ASN A 297 -6.05 18.63 15.61
N VAL A 298 -6.96 17.78 15.11
CA VAL A 298 -6.65 16.76 14.11
C VAL A 298 -6.92 17.36 12.73
N GLY A 299 -5.89 17.37 11.89
CA GLY A 299 -5.95 17.85 10.51
C GLY A 299 -6.62 16.85 9.57
N ILE A 300 -7.06 17.32 8.42
CA ILE A 300 -7.69 16.48 7.39
C ILE A 300 -6.81 16.44 6.15
N ILE A 301 -6.46 15.22 5.75
CA ILE A 301 -5.82 14.92 4.46
C ILE A 301 -6.92 14.43 3.52
N ALA A 302 -7.02 15.02 2.33
CA ALA A 302 -7.96 14.58 1.32
C ALA A 302 -7.34 14.58 -0.09
N ALA A 303 -7.71 13.70 -1.01
CA ALA A 303 -8.68 12.62 -0.84
C ALA A 303 -8.02 11.24 -0.62
N ASP A 304 -6.69 11.19 -0.49
CA ASP A 304 -5.92 9.94 -0.53
C ASP A 304 -6.28 9.14 -1.80
N GLY A 305 -6.10 9.82 -2.94
CA GLY A 305 -6.47 9.33 -4.26
C GLY A 305 -5.80 10.17 -5.35
N GLU A 306 -6.55 10.60 -6.35
CA GLU A 306 -6.03 11.43 -7.43
C GLU A 306 -6.21 12.94 -7.12
N TRP A 307 -5.64 13.82 -7.94
CA TRP A 307 -5.61 15.28 -7.69
C TRP A 307 -6.96 16.01 -7.83
N GLU A 308 -8.02 15.35 -8.30
CA GLU A 308 -9.31 15.96 -8.67
C GLU A 308 -10.02 16.67 -7.52
N ILE A 309 -9.74 16.29 -6.26
CA ILE A 309 -10.24 16.98 -5.07
C ILE A 309 -9.92 18.49 -5.10
N ALA A 310 -8.80 18.88 -5.67
CA ALA A 310 -8.41 20.28 -5.79
C ALA A 310 -9.43 21.10 -6.58
N ASN A 311 -10.03 20.53 -7.63
CA ASN A 311 -11.06 21.23 -8.41
C ASN A 311 -12.29 21.53 -7.56
N ALA A 312 -12.72 20.57 -6.73
CA ALA A 312 -13.84 20.76 -5.83
C ALA A 312 -13.54 21.79 -4.74
N MET A 313 -12.32 21.81 -4.21
CA MET A 313 -11.88 22.80 -3.22
C MET A 313 -11.91 24.23 -3.77
N LEU A 314 -11.47 24.46 -5.01
CA LEU A 314 -11.45 25.79 -5.61
C LEU A 314 -12.84 26.43 -5.74
N VAL A 315 -13.89 25.61 -5.88
CA VAL A 315 -15.28 26.09 -6.03
C VAL A 315 -16.10 25.96 -4.74
N ASN A 316 -15.57 25.29 -3.71
CA ASN A 316 -16.24 25.08 -2.43
C ASN A 316 -15.35 25.55 -1.27
N PRO A 317 -15.50 26.82 -0.82
CA PRO A 317 -14.72 27.38 0.28
C PRO A 317 -14.82 26.56 1.57
N TYR A 318 -15.98 25.99 1.88
CA TYR A 318 -16.17 25.19 3.08
C TYR A 318 -15.33 23.89 3.04
N LEU A 319 -15.29 23.22 1.87
CA LEU A 319 -14.41 22.06 1.68
C LEU A 319 -12.93 22.47 1.74
N ASN A 320 -12.57 23.58 1.10
CA ASN A 320 -11.21 24.09 1.12
C ASN A 320 -10.75 24.46 2.53
N ASP A 321 -11.61 25.04 3.37
CA ASP A 321 -11.29 25.40 4.75
C ASP A 321 -11.15 24.16 5.63
N ALA A 322 -11.93 23.11 5.37
CA ALA A 322 -11.89 21.85 6.11
C ALA A 322 -10.63 21.03 5.82
N VAL A 323 -10.14 21.04 4.58
CA VAL A 323 -8.97 20.25 4.14
C VAL A 323 -7.67 21.01 4.44
N GLU A 324 -6.76 20.38 5.16
CA GLU A 324 -5.45 20.95 5.48
C GLU A 324 -4.41 20.58 4.43
N ILE A 325 -4.44 19.33 3.95
CA ILE A 325 -3.47 18.75 3.02
C ILE A 325 -4.20 18.08 1.87
N VAL A 326 -3.72 18.32 0.65
CA VAL A 326 -4.11 17.54 -0.53
C VAL A 326 -3.17 16.35 -0.68
N GLY A 327 -3.66 15.15 -0.37
CA GLY A 327 -2.92 13.89 -0.47
C GLY A 327 -3.26 13.13 -1.75
N ALA A 328 -2.25 12.85 -2.57
CA ALA A 328 -2.37 12.09 -3.81
C ALA A 328 -1.56 10.78 -3.77
N HIS A 329 -2.01 9.77 -4.51
CA HIS A 329 -1.38 8.46 -4.63
C HIS A 329 -0.61 8.34 -5.95
N TYR A 330 0.60 7.78 -5.89
CA TYR A 330 1.46 7.48 -7.05
C TYR A 330 1.53 8.62 -8.10
N PRO A 331 1.78 9.89 -7.71
CA PRO A 331 1.61 11.07 -8.57
C PRO A 331 2.65 11.19 -9.70
N GLY A 332 3.61 10.25 -9.78
CA GLY A 332 4.66 10.28 -10.78
C GLY A 332 5.55 11.52 -10.68
N THR A 333 5.77 12.02 -9.46
CA THR A 333 6.47 13.28 -9.14
C THR A 333 5.76 14.57 -9.56
N THR A 334 4.63 14.50 -10.25
CA THR A 334 3.94 15.68 -10.80
C THR A 334 2.72 16.08 -9.98
N THR A 335 2.33 17.35 -10.08
CA THR A 335 1.06 17.86 -9.57
C THR A 335 0.26 18.55 -10.69
N VAL A 336 -0.93 19.03 -10.37
CA VAL A 336 -1.81 19.75 -11.30
C VAL A 336 -1.96 21.21 -10.89
N LEU A 337 -2.25 22.07 -11.87
CA LEU A 337 -2.40 23.51 -11.63
C LEU A 337 -3.45 23.82 -10.56
N THR A 338 -4.55 23.09 -10.53
CA THR A 338 -5.63 23.34 -9.57
C THR A 338 -5.22 22.99 -8.14
N ALA A 339 -4.38 21.97 -7.93
CA ALA A 339 -3.80 21.66 -6.62
C ALA A 339 -2.90 22.81 -6.13
N LEU A 340 -2.08 23.38 -7.01
CA LEU A 340 -1.26 24.55 -6.68
C LEU A 340 -2.10 25.78 -6.31
N GLN A 341 -3.22 26.01 -7.02
CA GLN A 341 -4.14 27.12 -6.78
C GLN A 341 -4.90 27.00 -5.44
N THR A 342 -4.97 25.81 -4.82
CA THR A 342 -5.55 25.68 -3.47
C THR A 342 -4.67 26.33 -2.39
N HIS A 343 -3.39 26.55 -2.68
CA HIS A 343 -2.37 27.00 -1.72
C HIS A 343 -2.19 26.10 -0.50
N LYS A 344 -2.65 24.84 -0.57
CA LYS A 344 -2.49 23.84 0.49
C LYS A 344 -1.12 23.15 0.42
N LYS A 345 -0.80 22.45 1.51
CA LYS A 345 0.26 21.43 1.51
C LYS A 345 -0.15 20.31 0.55
N LEU A 346 0.81 19.82 -0.23
CA LEU A 346 0.60 18.77 -1.23
C LEU A 346 1.47 17.58 -0.83
N TRP A 347 0.88 16.40 -0.63
CA TRP A 347 1.62 15.21 -0.23
C TRP A 347 1.47 14.10 -1.26
N SER A 348 2.55 13.36 -1.50
CA SER A 348 2.42 12.00 -2.01
C SER A 348 2.07 11.12 -0.82
N SER A 349 0.76 10.99 -0.53
CA SER A 349 0.24 10.33 0.68
C SER A 349 0.27 8.81 0.59
N GLU A 350 0.59 8.28 -0.59
CA GLU A 350 0.97 6.90 -0.86
C GLU A 350 1.84 6.81 -2.13
N ASP A 351 3.04 6.24 -2.01
CA ASP A 351 3.99 6.08 -3.11
C ASP A 351 4.82 4.79 -2.93
N TYR A 352 5.88 4.61 -3.72
CA TYR A 352 6.79 3.46 -3.67
C TYR A 352 6.17 2.15 -4.19
N SER A 353 5.54 1.33 -3.34
CA SER A 353 4.90 0.05 -3.69
C SER A 353 5.76 -0.89 -4.56
N THR A 354 7.08 -0.78 -4.47
CA THR A 354 8.02 -1.47 -5.37
C THR A 354 8.87 -2.44 -4.58
N PHE A 355 9.20 -3.59 -5.16
CA PHE A 355 10.03 -4.60 -4.53
C PHE A 355 11.32 -4.02 -3.92
N ASN A 356 11.66 -4.41 -2.70
CA ASN A 356 12.67 -3.73 -1.88
C ASN A 356 14.13 -4.10 -2.14
N ASN A 357 14.46 -4.31 -3.40
CA ASN A 357 15.84 -4.50 -3.88
C ASN A 357 16.46 -3.15 -4.30
N GLU A 358 17.59 -3.22 -5.00
CA GLU A 358 18.33 -2.08 -5.50
C GLU A 358 17.50 -1.20 -6.44
N LEU A 359 16.65 -1.80 -7.28
CA LEU A 359 15.77 -1.07 -8.19
C LEU A 359 14.68 -0.33 -7.42
N GLY A 360 14.07 -0.96 -6.41
CA GLY A 360 13.12 -0.29 -5.53
C GLY A 360 13.75 0.87 -4.75
N ALA A 361 14.96 0.69 -4.24
CA ALA A 361 15.69 1.77 -3.58
C ALA A 361 16.04 2.92 -4.53
N GLY A 362 16.39 2.63 -5.80
CA GLY A 362 16.58 3.65 -6.82
C GLY A 362 15.29 4.41 -7.16
N CYS A 363 14.15 3.71 -7.24
CA CYS A 363 12.83 4.33 -7.35
C CYS A 363 12.59 5.28 -6.18
N TRP A 364 12.76 4.80 -4.94
CA TRP A 364 12.51 5.57 -3.72
C TRP A 364 13.41 6.81 -3.61
N ALA A 365 14.71 6.68 -3.88
CA ALA A 365 15.66 7.79 -3.84
C ALA A 365 15.27 8.90 -4.80
N ARG A 366 14.89 8.53 -6.03
CA ARG A 366 14.48 9.46 -7.07
C ARG A 366 13.23 10.24 -6.67
N ILE A 367 12.17 9.54 -6.23
CA ILE A 367 10.89 10.20 -5.94
C ILE A 367 10.94 11.03 -4.65
N LEU A 368 11.77 10.69 -3.67
CA LEU A 368 11.95 11.52 -2.46
C LEU A 368 12.42 12.93 -2.77
N ASN A 369 13.34 13.09 -3.74
CA ASN A 369 13.74 14.42 -4.22
C ASN A 369 12.70 14.99 -5.18
N GLN A 370 12.35 14.22 -6.21
CA GLN A 370 11.62 14.74 -7.36
C GLN A 370 10.15 15.04 -7.07
N ASN A 371 9.54 14.44 -6.05
CA ASN A 371 8.19 14.81 -5.61
C ASN A 371 8.13 16.29 -5.20
N PHE A 372 9.15 16.80 -4.54
CA PHE A 372 9.24 18.23 -4.23
C PHE A 372 9.61 19.04 -5.48
N VAL A 373 10.69 18.66 -6.18
CA VAL A 373 11.23 19.43 -7.32
C VAL A 373 10.20 19.62 -8.44
N ASN A 374 9.45 18.56 -8.78
CA ASN A 374 8.51 18.58 -9.91
C ASN A 374 7.08 18.92 -9.49
N GLY A 375 6.68 18.55 -8.27
CA GLY A 375 5.30 18.53 -7.83
C GLY A 375 4.98 19.41 -6.62
N ASN A 376 5.98 20.12 -6.08
CA ASN A 376 5.85 20.91 -4.85
C ASN A 376 5.34 20.10 -3.64
N MET A 377 5.55 18.77 -3.65
CA MET A 377 5.08 17.90 -2.59
C MET A 377 6.05 17.90 -1.42
N THR A 378 5.53 18.10 -0.21
CA THR A 378 6.32 18.36 1.00
C THR A 378 6.39 17.17 1.95
N ALA A 379 5.62 16.12 1.69
CA ALA A 379 5.80 14.79 2.28
C ALA A 379 5.66 13.71 1.20
N THR A 380 6.33 12.57 1.45
CA THR A 380 6.18 11.34 0.66
C THR A 380 6.09 10.16 1.61
N ILE A 381 5.05 9.32 1.45
CA ILE A 381 4.74 8.22 2.35
C ILE A 381 4.77 6.90 1.56
N ALA A 382 5.69 6.00 1.88
CA ALA A 382 5.84 4.72 1.19
C ALA A 382 4.77 3.70 1.61
N TRP A 383 4.06 3.10 0.65
CA TRP A 383 3.40 1.81 0.89
C TRP A 383 4.38 0.68 0.51
N ASN A 384 4.82 -0.19 1.42
CA ASN A 384 4.50 -0.26 2.86
C ASN A 384 5.72 -0.12 3.79
N LEU A 385 5.46 -0.04 5.09
CA LEU A 385 6.45 0.17 6.15
C LEU A 385 7.48 -0.97 6.20
N VAL A 386 6.99 -2.20 6.24
CA VAL A 386 7.77 -3.42 6.37
C VAL A 386 6.97 -4.55 5.74
N ALA A 387 7.65 -5.37 4.94
CA ALA A 387 7.04 -6.57 4.39
C ALA A 387 7.01 -7.67 5.45
N SER A 388 5.93 -7.68 6.22
CA SER A 388 5.64 -8.66 7.27
C SER A 388 4.33 -9.39 6.98
N TYR A 389 4.24 -9.93 5.77
CA TYR A 389 3.17 -10.76 5.24
C TYR A 389 3.79 -11.86 4.37
N TYR A 390 3.07 -12.94 4.07
CA TYR A 390 3.59 -14.01 3.22
C TYR A 390 3.99 -13.46 1.84
N GLU A 391 5.19 -13.80 1.35
CA GLU A 391 5.74 -13.20 0.13
C GLU A 391 4.91 -13.49 -1.13
N GLU A 392 4.21 -14.63 -1.18
CA GLU A 392 3.36 -14.98 -2.32
C GLU A 392 1.98 -14.29 -2.31
N LEU A 393 1.67 -13.48 -1.29
CA LEU A 393 0.58 -12.51 -1.36
C LEU A 393 0.90 -11.40 -2.39
N PRO A 394 -0.10 -10.62 -2.82
CA PRO A 394 0.11 -9.48 -3.69
C PRO A 394 1.29 -8.59 -3.24
N PHE A 395 2.04 -8.05 -4.20
CA PHE A 395 3.13 -7.11 -3.90
C PHE A 395 4.15 -7.61 -2.85
N GLY A 396 4.45 -8.92 -2.82
CA GLY A 396 5.48 -9.51 -1.97
C GLY A 396 6.76 -8.66 -1.89
N ARG A 397 7.25 -8.45 -0.65
CA ARG A 397 8.46 -7.66 -0.35
C ARG A 397 8.47 -6.22 -0.88
N SER A 398 7.32 -5.55 -0.88
CA SER A 398 7.20 -4.13 -1.26
C SER A 398 7.24 -3.15 -0.07
N GLY A 399 7.81 -3.58 1.06
CA GLY A 399 8.05 -2.74 2.23
C GLY A 399 9.46 -2.15 2.30
N LEU A 400 9.72 -1.11 3.09
CA LEU A 400 11.06 -0.50 3.20
C LEU A 400 12.14 -1.51 3.66
N MET A 401 11.74 -2.53 4.43
CA MET A 401 12.53 -3.70 4.79
C MET A 401 11.68 -4.98 4.80
N THR A 402 12.28 -6.15 5.04
CA THR A 402 11.57 -7.44 5.05
C THR A 402 11.66 -8.11 6.42
N ALA A 403 10.53 -8.52 6.97
CA ALA A 403 10.43 -9.27 8.23
C ALA A 403 9.22 -10.21 8.21
N GLN A 404 9.29 -11.25 7.37
CA GLN A 404 8.20 -12.17 7.06
C GLN A 404 8.37 -13.59 7.65
N GLU A 405 9.32 -13.78 8.56
CA GLU A 405 9.67 -15.08 9.15
C GLU A 405 9.77 -15.03 10.70
N PRO A 406 8.68 -14.76 11.42
CA PRO A 406 8.70 -14.73 12.89
C PRO A 406 9.14 -16.07 13.50
N TRP A 407 8.92 -17.19 12.81
CA TRP A 407 9.33 -18.53 13.25
C TRP A 407 10.84 -18.75 13.25
N SER A 408 11.60 -18.02 12.43
CA SER A 408 13.08 -18.11 12.39
C SER A 408 13.73 -16.93 13.11
N GLY A 409 13.04 -15.78 13.20
CA GLY A 409 13.62 -14.52 13.65
C GLY A 409 14.43 -13.81 12.55
N HIS A 410 14.50 -14.37 11.35
CA HIS A 410 15.20 -13.77 10.22
C HIS A 410 14.53 -12.48 9.76
N TYR A 411 15.29 -11.43 9.51
CA TYR A 411 14.84 -10.23 8.82
C TYR A 411 15.94 -9.71 7.90
N THR A 412 15.58 -8.85 6.94
CA THR A 412 16.54 -8.22 6.03
C THR A 412 16.38 -6.71 6.08
N VAL A 413 17.44 -6.00 6.45
CA VAL A 413 17.52 -4.53 6.37
C VAL A 413 17.79 -4.15 4.92
N SER A 414 16.72 -3.96 4.15
CA SER A 414 16.79 -3.71 2.71
C SER A 414 17.35 -2.30 2.38
N PRO A 415 17.88 -2.09 1.17
CA PRO A 415 18.41 -0.78 0.73
C PRO A 415 17.49 0.44 0.95
N PRO A 416 16.14 0.36 0.80
CA PRO A 416 15.26 1.50 1.03
C PRO A 416 15.33 2.10 2.45
N ILE A 417 15.70 1.34 3.48
CA ILE A 417 15.97 1.87 4.83
C ILE A 417 17.05 2.95 4.79
N TRP A 418 18.14 2.65 4.08
CA TRP A 418 19.30 3.53 3.97
C TRP A 418 19.07 4.70 3.04
N ILE A 419 18.27 4.51 1.98
CA ILE A 419 17.78 5.61 1.14
C ILE A 419 16.91 6.57 1.93
N THR A 420 16.03 6.06 2.80
CA THR A 420 15.21 6.91 3.68
C THR A 420 16.09 7.72 4.63
N ALA A 421 17.13 7.10 5.20
CA ALA A 421 18.08 7.73 6.13
C ALA A 421 18.82 8.94 5.54
N HIS A 422 19.07 8.96 4.22
CA HIS A 422 19.66 10.11 3.51
C HIS A 422 18.85 11.39 3.67
N THR A 423 17.54 11.28 3.93
CA THR A 423 16.65 12.42 4.17
C THR A 423 16.34 12.57 5.66
N THR A 424 15.83 11.51 6.29
CA THR A 424 15.20 11.59 7.62
C THR A 424 16.17 11.80 8.78
N GLN A 425 17.43 11.37 8.67
CA GLN A 425 18.43 11.64 9.71
C GLN A 425 18.95 13.08 9.69
N PHE A 426 18.67 13.83 8.62
CA PHE A 426 19.26 15.15 8.37
C PHE A 426 18.24 16.26 8.10
N THR A 427 16.97 15.96 8.30
CA THR A 427 15.83 16.87 8.18
C THR A 427 14.83 16.54 9.28
N LEU A 428 13.95 17.47 9.62
CA LEU A 428 12.80 17.24 10.50
C LEU A 428 11.58 17.98 9.95
N PRO A 429 10.34 17.51 10.19
CA PRO A 429 9.14 18.28 9.90
C PRO A 429 9.25 19.71 10.48
N GLY A 430 8.90 20.72 9.69
CA GLY A 430 9.08 22.14 10.02
C GLY A 430 10.32 22.80 9.40
N TRP A 431 11.29 22.00 8.92
CA TRP A 431 12.39 22.53 8.09
C TRP A 431 11.83 23.11 6.79
N GLN A 432 12.63 23.92 6.12
CA GLN A 432 12.18 24.64 4.94
C GLN A 432 13.05 24.32 3.73
N TYR A 433 12.41 24.06 2.59
CA TYR A 433 13.11 23.92 1.31
C TYR A 433 13.60 25.28 0.79
N LEU A 434 14.85 25.31 0.34
CA LEU A 434 15.41 26.46 -0.37
C LEU A 434 14.85 26.56 -1.78
N GLN A 435 14.78 27.78 -2.31
CA GLN A 435 14.31 28.03 -3.67
C GLN A 435 15.41 27.68 -4.69
N VAL A 436 15.28 26.52 -5.35
CA VAL A 436 16.22 26.04 -6.37
C VAL A 436 15.48 25.38 -7.52
N ASP A 437 16.11 25.28 -8.71
CA ASP A 437 15.57 24.53 -9.85
C ASP A 437 15.47 23.03 -9.56
N GLY A 438 16.44 22.50 -8.81
CA GLY A 438 16.43 21.14 -8.30
C GLY A 438 16.87 20.05 -9.28
N HIS A 439 16.96 20.31 -10.59
CA HIS A 439 17.51 19.34 -11.56
C HIS A 439 19.00 19.56 -11.81
N LEU A 440 19.72 18.46 -12.05
CA LEU A 440 21.12 18.48 -12.45
C LEU A 440 21.24 18.48 -13.98
N GLU A 441 22.21 19.22 -14.52
CA GLU A 441 22.42 19.35 -15.97
C GLU A 441 22.63 18.01 -16.68
N GLY A 442 23.43 17.12 -16.10
CA GLY A 442 23.70 15.78 -16.63
C GLY A 442 22.67 14.72 -16.23
N GLY A 443 21.50 15.12 -15.73
CA GLY A 443 20.45 14.22 -15.20
C GLY A 443 20.62 13.91 -13.71
N GLY A 444 19.51 13.59 -13.04
CA GLY A 444 19.41 13.53 -11.59
C GLY A 444 18.89 14.84 -10.98
N SER A 445 18.75 14.87 -9.66
CA SER A 445 18.18 16.01 -8.94
C SER A 445 18.88 16.26 -7.60
N PHE A 446 18.65 17.45 -7.04
CA PHE A 446 19.02 17.78 -5.68
C PHE A 446 17.93 18.62 -5.00
N VAL A 447 17.85 18.48 -3.69
CA VAL A 447 17.08 19.38 -2.81
C VAL A 447 17.99 19.93 -1.73
N ALA A 448 17.67 21.12 -1.23
CA ALA A 448 18.37 21.73 -0.11
C ALA A 448 17.38 22.26 0.91
N LEU A 449 17.63 21.99 2.19
CA LEU A 449 16.75 22.35 3.31
C LEU A 449 17.54 23.04 4.43
N THR A 450 16.85 23.92 5.14
CA THR A 450 17.38 24.60 6.34
C THR A 450 16.35 24.62 7.46
N ASP A 451 16.82 24.63 8.70
CA ASP A 451 15.99 24.83 9.90
C ASP A 451 15.80 26.32 10.27
N GLY A 452 16.37 27.23 9.48
CA GLY A 452 16.37 28.67 9.78
C GLY A 452 17.27 29.09 10.93
N GLN A 453 18.03 28.15 11.52
CA GLN A 453 18.96 28.35 12.63
C GLN A 453 20.42 28.17 12.21
N GLY A 454 20.67 28.08 10.90
CA GLY A 454 21.99 27.98 10.29
C GLY A 454 22.38 26.55 9.88
N ASN A 455 21.52 25.55 10.12
CA ASN A 455 21.77 24.22 9.55
C ASN A 455 21.37 24.18 8.07
N LEU A 456 22.13 23.40 7.32
CA LEU A 456 21.92 23.18 5.89
C LEU A 456 22.07 21.69 5.62
N THR A 457 21.13 21.12 4.87
CA THR A 457 21.19 19.76 4.35
C THR A 457 20.92 19.80 2.85
N ILE A 458 21.79 19.19 2.05
CA ILE A 458 21.67 19.05 0.59
C ILE A 458 21.62 17.55 0.28
N ILE A 459 20.61 17.11 -0.44
CA ILE A 459 20.41 15.70 -0.81
C ILE A 459 20.42 15.61 -2.34
N ILE A 460 21.30 14.78 -2.89
CA ILE A 460 21.58 14.69 -4.33
C ILE A 460 21.37 13.24 -4.78
N GLU A 461 20.76 13.04 -5.94
CA GLU A 461 20.49 11.74 -6.53
C GLU A 461 20.81 11.76 -8.04
N THR A 462 21.52 10.75 -8.56
CA THR A 462 21.87 10.61 -10.00
C THR A 462 21.42 9.27 -10.58
N LEU A 463 20.18 8.89 -10.27
CA LEU A 463 19.66 7.55 -10.56
C LEU A 463 19.33 7.40 -12.04
N THR A 464 19.84 6.36 -12.68
CA THR A 464 19.58 6.08 -14.08
C THR A 464 18.16 5.54 -14.30
N HIS A 465 17.60 5.76 -15.49
CA HIS A 465 16.23 5.33 -15.82
C HIS A 465 15.99 3.84 -15.61
N GLY A 466 16.94 2.98 -16.02
CA GLY A 466 16.81 1.52 -15.91
C GLY A 466 16.79 1.03 -14.46
N HIS A 467 17.40 1.78 -13.55
CA HIS A 467 17.68 1.40 -12.16
C HIS A 467 16.78 2.09 -11.14
N SER A 468 15.80 2.89 -11.58
CA SER A 468 14.93 3.67 -10.70
C SER A 468 13.44 3.64 -11.08
N LYS A 469 13.02 2.57 -11.77
CA LYS A 469 11.62 2.37 -12.14
C LYS A 469 10.81 1.99 -10.91
N CYS A 470 9.79 2.78 -10.62
CA CYS A 470 8.73 2.37 -9.70
C CYS A 470 7.73 1.48 -10.44
N ILE A 471 6.91 0.73 -9.70
CA ILE A 471 5.79 -0.01 -10.29
C ILE A 471 4.75 0.92 -10.92
N ARG A 472 4.59 2.13 -10.35
CA ARG A 472 3.61 3.14 -10.77
C ARG A 472 4.20 4.55 -10.64
N PRO A 473 3.84 5.47 -11.54
CA PRO A 473 3.36 5.23 -12.91
C PRO A 473 4.51 4.75 -13.82
N PRO A 474 4.24 4.43 -15.10
CA PRO A 474 5.30 4.20 -16.07
C PRO A 474 6.28 5.38 -16.15
N LEU A 475 7.58 5.10 -16.07
CA LEU A 475 8.63 6.11 -16.10
C LEU A 475 9.10 6.37 -17.53
N PHE A 476 8.91 7.59 -18.03
CA PHE A 476 9.41 7.99 -19.35
C PHE A 476 10.94 7.95 -19.41
N PRO A 477 11.55 7.59 -20.56
CA PRO A 477 13.00 7.55 -20.71
C PRO A 477 13.67 8.91 -20.45
N PHE A 478 14.78 8.88 -19.71
CA PHE A 478 15.69 10.01 -19.52
C PHE A 478 17.14 9.51 -19.47
N ILE A 479 18.09 10.42 -19.64
CA ILE A 479 19.52 10.12 -19.67
C ILE A 479 20.18 10.73 -18.45
N VAL A 480 21.06 9.96 -17.82
CA VAL A 480 21.97 10.44 -16.79
C VAL A 480 23.40 10.17 -17.24
N THR A 481 24.28 11.16 -17.10
CA THR A 481 25.70 11.08 -17.43
C THR A 481 26.55 11.53 -16.25
N PRO A 482 27.72 10.92 -16.02
CA PRO A 482 28.66 11.43 -15.03
C PRO A 482 28.97 12.91 -15.27
N GLN A 483 28.98 13.70 -14.20
CA GLN A 483 29.05 15.16 -14.29
C GLN A 483 29.79 15.77 -13.10
N LYS A 484 30.18 17.04 -13.22
CA LYS A 484 30.68 17.83 -12.09
C LYS A 484 29.62 18.84 -11.68
N ALA A 485 29.24 18.82 -10.41
CA ALA A 485 28.28 19.75 -9.83
C ALA A 485 29.01 20.70 -8.87
N THR A 486 28.89 22.00 -9.11
CA THR A 486 29.48 23.06 -8.30
C THR A 486 28.37 23.85 -7.61
N PHE A 487 28.33 23.78 -6.29
CA PHE A 487 27.37 24.48 -5.43
C PHE A 487 28.01 25.73 -4.84
N HIS A 488 27.37 26.87 -5.04
CA HIS A 488 27.73 28.15 -4.42
C HIS A 488 26.80 28.42 -3.25
N LEU A 489 27.35 28.36 -2.03
CA LEU A 489 26.66 28.68 -0.79
C LEU A 489 26.70 30.20 -0.58
N LYS A 490 25.53 30.82 -0.55
CA LYS A 490 25.31 32.26 -0.39
C LYS A 490 24.55 32.55 0.90
N GLY A 491 24.19 33.82 1.09
CA GLY A 491 23.49 34.30 2.28
C GLY A 491 24.17 33.85 3.58
N SER A 492 23.39 33.26 4.49
CA SER A 492 23.89 32.78 5.78
C SER A 492 24.87 31.60 5.65
N PHE A 493 24.79 30.82 4.56
CA PHE A 493 25.62 29.64 4.32
C PHE A 493 27.02 29.96 3.79
N SER A 494 27.27 31.21 3.36
CA SER A 494 28.54 31.66 2.77
C SER A 494 29.78 31.47 3.67
N LYS A 495 29.57 31.36 4.99
CA LYS A 495 30.64 31.19 5.98
C LYS A 495 30.95 29.74 6.32
N LEU A 496 30.14 28.78 5.84
CA LEU A 496 30.36 27.36 6.09
C LEU A 496 31.72 26.93 5.54
N GLN A 497 32.49 26.23 6.37
CA GLN A 497 33.84 25.76 6.04
C GLN A 497 33.88 24.28 5.66
N ALA A 498 32.87 23.52 6.09
CA ALA A 498 32.75 22.10 5.81
C ALA A 498 31.31 21.61 5.94
N LEU A 499 31.00 20.49 5.30
CA LEU A 499 29.75 19.73 5.44
C LEU A 499 30.08 18.26 5.64
N GLN A 500 29.38 17.56 6.54
CA GLN A 500 29.44 16.10 6.63
C GLN A 500 28.88 15.48 5.37
N MET A 501 29.53 14.44 4.86
CA MET A 501 29.13 13.75 3.63
C MET A 501 28.75 12.30 3.90
N TRP A 502 27.54 11.94 3.47
CA TRP A 502 27.00 10.57 3.47
C TRP A 502 26.77 10.13 2.04
N TYR A 503 27.05 8.86 1.75
CA TYR A 503 27.10 8.34 0.40
C TYR A 503 26.45 6.95 0.28
N SER A 504 25.66 6.77 -0.76
CA SER A 504 25.24 5.46 -1.24
C SER A 504 25.52 5.33 -2.74
N LYS A 505 25.89 4.12 -3.15
CA LYS A 505 26.03 3.71 -4.54
C LYS A 505 25.35 2.37 -4.74
N MET A 506 24.41 2.35 -5.66
CA MET A 506 23.67 1.14 -6.03
C MET A 506 24.46 0.38 -7.08
N GLU A 507 24.84 -0.87 -6.79
CA GLU A 507 25.51 -1.74 -7.73
C GLU A 507 24.53 -2.79 -8.28
N PHE A 508 24.38 -2.83 -9.60
CA PHE A 508 23.45 -3.75 -10.29
C PHE A 508 24.18 -4.90 -10.99
N SER A 509 25.50 -4.81 -11.11
CA SER A 509 26.35 -5.84 -11.72
C SER A 509 26.94 -6.82 -10.70
N SER A 510 26.91 -6.46 -9.41
CA SER A 510 27.40 -7.25 -8.29
C SER A 510 26.52 -7.00 -7.07
N SER A 511 26.58 -7.87 -6.06
CA SER A 511 25.84 -7.72 -4.79
C SER A 511 26.47 -6.74 -3.80
N ASN A 512 27.42 -5.90 -4.23
CA ASN A 512 28.25 -5.06 -3.36
C ASN A 512 27.84 -3.58 -3.40
N SER A 513 26.55 -3.28 -3.19
CA SER A 513 26.09 -1.90 -3.05
C SER A 513 26.69 -1.26 -1.79
N THR A 514 27.16 -0.01 -1.91
CA THR A 514 27.58 0.80 -0.77
C THR A 514 26.37 1.57 -0.29
N LEU A 515 25.96 1.39 0.97
CA LEU A 515 24.75 2.02 1.49
C LEU A 515 25.08 2.85 2.73
N PHE A 516 24.66 4.12 2.73
CA PHE A 516 24.73 5.06 3.85
C PHE A 516 26.09 5.13 4.54
N GLN A 517 27.16 5.21 3.76
CA GLN A 517 28.53 5.31 4.25
C GLN A 517 28.87 6.78 4.56
N SER A 518 29.37 7.06 5.77
CA SER A 518 29.97 8.35 6.08
C SER A 518 31.35 8.45 5.42
N LEU A 519 31.57 9.52 4.64
CA LEU A 519 32.85 9.84 4.00
C LEU A 519 33.62 10.95 4.74
N GLY A 520 33.12 11.36 5.91
CA GLY A 520 33.66 12.47 6.69
C GLY A 520 33.33 13.85 6.09
N PRO A 521 33.87 14.93 6.69
CA PRO A 521 33.57 16.28 6.25
C PRO A 521 34.27 16.62 4.93
N ILE A 522 33.50 17.15 3.96
CA ILE A 522 34.02 17.78 2.75
C ILE A 522 34.22 19.28 2.99
N LYS A 523 35.35 19.82 2.54
CA LYS A 523 35.68 21.25 2.68
C LYS A 523 34.86 22.10 1.74
N VAL A 524 34.41 23.25 2.24
CA VAL A 524 33.80 24.33 1.46
C VAL A 524 34.81 25.47 1.39
N CYS A 525 35.24 25.82 0.18
CA CYS A 525 36.25 26.85 -0.04
C CYS A 525 35.57 28.12 -0.53
N GLU A 526 35.62 29.19 0.26
CA GLU A 526 35.03 30.50 -0.09
C GLU A 526 33.54 30.42 -0.48
N GLY A 527 32.79 29.57 0.22
CA GLY A 527 31.37 29.32 -0.08
C GLY A 527 31.15 28.51 -1.37
N VAL A 528 32.16 27.79 -1.85
CA VAL A 528 32.05 26.94 -3.05
C VAL A 528 32.39 25.49 -2.72
N LEU A 529 31.58 24.58 -3.23
CA LEU A 529 31.73 23.14 -3.10
C LEU A 529 31.57 22.49 -4.47
N THR A 530 32.50 21.61 -4.87
CA THR A 530 32.41 20.87 -6.14
C THR A 530 32.45 19.37 -5.88
N LEU A 531 31.50 18.65 -6.47
CA LEU A 531 31.43 17.19 -6.46
C LEU A 531 31.58 16.63 -7.89
N SER A 532 32.25 15.48 -8.00
CA SER A 532 32.16 14.64 -9.20
C SER A 532 31.09 13.59 -8.94
N LEU A 533 30.00 13.64 -9.70
CA LEU A 533 28.86 12.76 -9.56
C LEU A 533 28.92 11.67 -10.63
N GLY A 534 28.89 10.41 -10.20
CA GLY A 534 28.72 9.23 -11.02
C GLY A 534 27.25 8.89 -11.28
N LEU A 535 27.00 7.65 -11.67
CA LEU A 535 25.67 7.11 -11.93
C LEU A 535 25.19 6.29 -10.73
N ASP A 536 23.88 6.36 -10.48
CA ASP A 536 23.21 5.59 -9.43
C ASP A 536 23.78 5.87 -8.02
N GLU A 537 24.15 7.13 -7.79
CA GLU A 537 24.71 7.63 -6.54
C GLU A 537 23.73 8.53 -5.79
N ILE A 538 23.80 8.48 -4.47
CA ILE A 538 23.07 9.34 -3.56
C ILE A 538 24.07 9.97 -2.60
N TYR A 539 23.99 11.29 -2.44
CA TYR A 539 24.79 12.05 -1.49
C TYR A 539 23.89 12.84 -0.54
N THR A 540 24.24 12.85 0.75
CA THR A 540 23.74 13.86 1.68
C THR A 540 24.91 14.67 2.21
N LEU A 541 24.86 15.99 2.01
CA LEU A 541 25.81 16.95 2.54
C LEU A 541 25.11 17.78 3.60
N THR A 542 25.60 17.79 4.84
CA THR A 542 24.89 18.45 5.93
C THR A 542 25.82 19.11 6.95
N THR A 543 25.35 20.14 7.63
CA THR A 543 26.02 20.69 8.82
C THR A 543 25.88 19.78 10.04
N LEU A 544 24.86 18.91 10.06
CA LEU A 544 24.56 18.04 11.18
C LEU A 544 25.62 16.93 11.34
N THR A 545 26.03 16.69 12.59
CA THR A 545 27.02 15.66 12.94
C THR A 545 26.39 14.41 13.56
N THR A 546 25.06 14.35 13.63
CA THR A 546 24.29 13.31 14.33
C THR A 546 24.09 12.03 13.52
N GLY A 547 24.36 12.07 12.22
CA GLY A 547 24.14 10.93 11.33
C GLY A 547 24.85 9.67 11.80
N HIS A 548 24.17 8.54 11.72
CA HIS A 548 24.70 7.28 12.18
C HIS A 548 24.05 6.11 11.44
N LYS A 549 24.88 5.22 10.90
CA LYS A 549 24.45 3.96 10.29
C LYS A 549 24.31 2.90 11.39
N GLY A 550 23.10 2.73 11.91
CA GLY A 550 22.80 1.75 12.94
C GLY A 550 23.09 0.31 12.51
N SER A 551 23.59 -0.49 13.43
CA SER A 551 23.81 -1.92 13.20
C SER A 551 23.47 -2.75 14.43
N PHE A 552 23.05 -3.98 14.18
CA PHE A 552 22.97 -5.06 15.14
C PHE A 552 23.77 -6.26 14.61
N GLU A 553 23.87 -7.32 15.40
CA GLU A 553 24.36 -8.60 14.90
C GLU A 553 23.39 -9.16 13.84
N ASP A 554 23.93 -9.95 12.92
CA ASP A 554 23.12 -10.56 11.87
C ASP A 554 22.01 -11.43 12.49
N PRO A 555 20.77 -11.33 12.00
CA PRO A 555 19.69 -12.17 12.48
C PRO A 555 19.94 -13.64 12.08
N PRO A 556 19.19 -14.58 12.69
CA PRO A 556 19.23 -15.98 12.27
C PRO A 556 19.05 -16.14 10.76
N PRO A 557 19.62 -17.20 10.15
CA PRO A 557 19.41 -17.48 8.73
C PRO A 557 17.94 -17.76 8.45
N SER A 558 17.48 -17.37 7.26
CA SER A 558 16.13 -17.66 6.78
C SER A 558 15.82 -19.16 6.89
N GLN A 559 14.61 -19.49 7.31
CA GLN A 559 14.09 -20.86 7.37
C GLN A 559 12.66 -20.90 6.83
N PRO A 560 12.27 -21.98 6.13
CA PRO A 560 10.88 -22.16 5.74
C PRO A 560 9.97 -22.28 6.96
N PHE A 561 8.69 -21.99 6.78
CA PHE A 561 7.69 -22.24 7.82
C PHE A 561 7.77 -23.70 8.32
N PRO A 562 7.66 -23.96 9.64
CA PRO A 562 7.79 -25.29 10.21
C PRO A 562 6.89 -26.33 9.53
N SER A 563 7.47 -27.45 9.08
CA SER A 563 6.72 -28.56 8.46
C SER A 563 5.74 -29.25 9.41
N LYS A 564 5.85 -29.00 10.72
CA LYS A 564 4.87 -29.38 11.74
C LYS A 564 4.54 -28.14 12.55
N TYR A 565 3.27 -27.77 12.57
CA TYR A 565 2.75 -26.64 13.35
C TYR A 565 1.46 -27.05 14.05
N GLN A 566 1.28 -26.57 15.27
CA GLN A 566 0.10 -26.77 16.07
C GLN A 566 -0.21 -25.52 16.88
N ASP A 567 -1.49 -25.23 17.08
CA ASP A 567 -1.98 -24.16 17.94
C ASP A 567 -3.29 -24.63 18.58
N ASP A 568 -3.32 -24.70 19.91
CA ASP A 568 -4.49 -25.08 20.71
C ASP A 568 -5.23 -23.85 21.24
N PHE A 569 -4.77 -22.65 20.87
CA PHE A 569 -5.34 -21.36 21.25
C PHE A 569 -5.52 -21.13 22.76
N ASN A 570 -4.89 -21.94 23.62
CA ASN A 570 -5.09 -21.96 25.07
C ASN A 570 -4.39 -20.78 25.78
N ILE A 571 -4.79 -19.56 25.45
CA ILE A 571 -4.20 -18.33 25.96
C ILE A 571 -5.27 -17.45 26.59
N ARG A 572 -5.20 -17.30 27.92
CA ARG A 572 -6.17 -16.51 28.68
C ARG A 572 -6.11 -15.01 28.40
N ASN A 573 -4.90 -14.47 28.26
CA ASN A 573 -4.65 -13.05 28.05
C ASN A 573 -3.69 -12.91 26.87
N PRO A 574 -4.16 -13.08 25.62
CA PRO A 574 -3.29 -12.99 24.46
C PRO A 574 -2.79 -11.56 24.29
N PRO A 575 -1.52 -11.36 23.89
CA PRO A 575 -0.96 -10.02 23.70
C PRO A 575 -1.55 -9.27 22.50
N PHE A 576 -2.18 -9.99 21.57
CA PHE A 576 -2.87 -9.50 20.38
C PHE A 576 -4.21 -10.25 20.23
N SER A 577 -5.17 -9.67 19.51
CA SER A 577 -6.52 -10.25 19.36
C SER A 577 -6.56 -11.55 18.56
N GLU A 578 -5.58 -11.80 17.70
CA GLU A 578 -5.55 -12.94 16.77
C GLU A 578 -4.37 -13.88 17.05
N ALA A 579 -4.52 -15.17 16.69
CA ALA A 579 -3.46 -16.16 16.80
C ALA A 579 -2.29 -15.86 15.84
N PRO A 580 -1.04 -16.20 16.20
CA PRO A 580 0.11 -15.93 15.33
C PRO A 580 0.02 -16.69 14.00
N ASN A 581 0.59 -16.12 12.94
CA ASN A 581 0.72 -16.70 11.60
C ASN A 581 -0.57 -16.92 10.78
N PHE A 582 -1.75 -16.94 11.42
CA PHE A 582 -3.03 -16.90 10.72
C PHE A 582 -3.19 -15.53 10.04
N ALA A 583 -3.24 -15.50 8.71
CA ALA A 583 -3.41 -14.29 7.93
C ALA A 583 -4.80 -14.29 7.32
N ASP A 584 -5.71 -13.55 7.92
CA ASP A 584 -7.10 -13.44 7.52
C ASP A 584 -7.21 -12.78 6.14
N GLN A 585 -7.90 -13.41 5.19
CA GLN A 585 -8.03 -12.93 3.81
C GLN A 585 -9.45 -12.50 3.45
N THR A 586 -10.44 -12.95 4.22
CA THR A 586 -11.82 -12.45 4.23
C THR A 586 -12.43 -12.83 5.58
N GLY A 587 -13.10 -11.89 6.25
CA GLY A 587 -13.51 -12.04 7.65
C GLY A 587 -12.39 -11.74 8.64
N VAL A 588 -12.66 -11.92 9.93
CA VAL A 588 -11.71 -11.69 11.03
C VAL A 588 -11.83 -12.84 12.04
N PHE A 589 -10.70 -13.38 12.50
CA PHE A 589 -10.58 -14.56 13.35
C PHE A 589 -9.84 -14.21 14.66
N GLU A 590 -10.58 -14.07 15.76
CA GLU A 590 -10.06 -13.62 17.05
C GLU A 590 -9.97 -14.76 18.08
N TYR A 591 -9.03 -14.66 19.03
CA TYR A 591 -9.07 -15.47 20.24
C TYR A 591 -10.41 -15.28 20.96
N PHE A 592 -11.02 -16.38 21.38
CA PHE A 592 -12.32 -16.38 22.01
C PHE A 592 -12.33 -17.24 23.27
N VAL A 593 -12.87 -16.67 24.35
CA VAL A 593 -13.03 -17.36 25.64
C VAL A 593 -14.49 -17.72 25.85
N ASN A 594 -14.80 -19.02 25.82
CA ASN A 594 -16.13 -19.52 26.11
C ASN A 594 -16.39 -19.54 27.63
N THR A 595 -16.91 -18.43 28.15
CA THR A 595 -17.21 -18.30 29.58
C THR A 595 -18.42 -19.10 30.05
N SER A 596 -19.22 -19.62 29.13
CA SER A 596 -20.46 -20.35 29.44
C SER A 596 -20.27 -21.87 29.49
N ASP A 597 -19.14 -22.38 29.01
CA ASP A 597 -18.79 -23.81 29.01
C ASP A 597 -17.30 -23.98 29.34
N PRO A 598 -16.93 -24.23 30.62
CA PRO A 598 -15.54 -24.41 31.05
C PRO A 598 -14.97 -25.80 30.69
N GLY A 599 -15.49 -26.42 29.62
CA GLY A 599 -15.07 -27.71 29.11
C GLY A 599 -13.75 -27.66 28.32
N GLU A 600 -13.56 -28.66 27.45
CA GLU A 600 -12.35 -28.86 26.64
C GLU A 600 -12.03 -27.67 25.72
N HIS A 601 -13.06 -26.96 25.24
CA HIS A 601 -12.96 -25.83 24.30
C HIS A 601 -13.19 -24.48 24.99
N THR A 602 -12.54 -24.26 26.14
CA THR A 602 -12.66 -22.99 26.88
C THR A 602 -12.02 -21.82 26.12
N TYR A 603 -10.91 -22.08 25.42
CA TYR A 603 -10.20 -21.10 24.60
C TYR A 603 -10.17 -21.61 23.16
N THR A 604 -10.54 -20.76 22.21
CA THR A 604 -10.69 -21.12 20.79
C THR A 604 -10.30 -19.95 19.91
N LEU A 605 -10.26 -20.18 18.60
CA LEU A 605 -10.21 -19.12 17.58
C LEU A 605 -11.59 -19.00 16.93
N ARG A 606 -12.16 -17.80 16.86
CA ARG A 606 -13.54 -17.58 16.39
C ARG A 606 -13.56 -16.59 15.23
N GLN A 607 -14.22 -16.96 14.14
CA GLN A 607 -14.62 -15.99 13.13
C GLN A 607 -15.70 -15.09 13.73
N VAL A 608 -15.51 -13.76 13.73
CA VAL A 608 -16.40 -12.81 14.42
C VAL A 608 -17.26 -11.96 13.49
N VAL A 609 -16.95 -11.86 12.20
CA VAL A 609 -17.68 -10.95 11.30
C VAL A 609 -18.99 -11.59 10.83
N THR A 610 -20.14 -11.01 11.16
CA THR A 610 -21.48 -11.58 10.91
C THR A 610 -22.22 -11.00 9.70
N GLN A 611 -21.59 -10.06 9.00
CA GLN A 611 -22.13 -9.43 7.80
C GLN A 611 -20.97 -9.04 6.89
N ARG A 612 -21.18 -9.09 5.57
CA ARG A 612 -20.15 -8.65 4.64
C ARG A 612 -19.85 -7.15 4.90
N PRO A 613 -18.57 -6.76 5.03
CA PRO A 613 -18.17 -5.37 5.17
C PRO A 613 -18.57 -4.50 3.97
N VAL A 614 -18.43 -3.18 4.14
CA VAL A 614 -18.31 -2.25 3.01
C VAL A 614 -16.90 -2.37 2.47
N THR A 615 -16.75 -3.07 1.35
CA THR A 615 -15.45 -3.59 0.90
C THR A 615 -14.67 -2.60 0.04
N TRP A 616 -13.34 -2.59 0.23
CA TRP A 616 -12.41 -1.83 -0.61
C TRP A 616 -12.16 -2.55 -1.95
N VAL A 617 -11.89 -3.86 -1.88
CA VAL A 617 -11.80 -4.78 -3.04
C VAL A 617 -12.98 -5.75 -3.07
N ALA A 618 -12.94 -6.69 -4.01
CA ALA A 618 -13.88 -7.79 -4.07
C ALA A 618 -13.47 -8.91 -3.10
N ASP A 619 -13.84 -8.77 -1.82
CA ASP A 619 -13.74 -9.86 -0.84
C ASP A 619 -14.43 -11.14 -1.35
N ALA A 620 -14.00 -12.30 -0.83
CA ALA A 620 -14.71 -13.54 -1.07
C ALA A 620 -16.11 -13.52 -0.41
N GLU A 621 -17.01 -14.39 -0.86
CA GLU A 621 -18.31 -14.58 -0.18
C GLU A 621 -18.16 -15.42 1.11
N ASN A 622 -17.11 -16.23 1.16
CA ASN A 622 -16.72 -17.09 2.26
C ASN A 622 -15.61 -16.42 3.08
N THR A 623 -15.53 -16.72 4.37
CA THR A 623 -14.42 -16.22 5.19
C THR A 623 -13.30 -17.25 5.21
N ILE A 624 -12.06 -16.79 5.31
CA ILE A 624 -10.88 -17.65 5.24
C ILE A 624 -9.67 -16.97 5.88
N SER A 625 -8.91 -17.75 6.65
CA SER A 625 -7.59 -17.40 7.15
C SER A 625 -6.57 -18.43 6.67
N VAL A 626 -5.47 -17.96 6.06
CA VAL A 626 -4.41 -18.80 5.50
C VAL A 626 -3.18 -18.80 6.39
N LEU A 627 -2.42 -19.90 6.37
CA LEU A 627 -1.12 -19.97 7.05
C LEU A 627 -0.17 -21.00 6.44
N GLY A 628 1.10 -20.86 6.79
CA GLY A 628 2.13 -21.86 6.54
C GLY A 628 3.03 -21.53 5.36
N ASN A 629 3.49 -22.56 4.66
CA ASN A 629 4.37 -22.40 3.50
C ASN A 629 3.58 -22.58 2.20
N TYR A 630 3.64 -21.58 1.32
CA TYR A 630 3.00 -21.65 0.00
C TYR A 630 3.50 -22.83 -0.84
N LYS A 631 4.73 -23.31 -0.61
CA LYS A 631 5.34 -24.42 -1.37
C LYS A 631 4.87 -25.80 -0.93
N TRP A 632 4.00 -25.92 0.07
CA TRP A 632 3.54 -27.22 0.53
C TRP A 632 2.66 -27.94 -0.50
N VAL A 633 3.03 -29.19 -0.77
CA VAL A 633 2.29 -30.09 -1.68
C VAL A 633 1.54 -31.13 -0.87
N ASN A 634 2.24 -31.92 -0.03
CA ASN A 634 1.60 -32.93 0.81
C ASN A 634 1.30 -32.34 2.18
N LEU A 635 0.06 -32.49 2.63
CA LEU A 635 -0.48 -31.80 3.80
C LEU A 635 -1.42 -32.74 4.55
N THR A 636 -1.29 -32.81 5.87
CA THR A 636 -2.33 -33.31 6.75
C THR A 636 -2.73 -32.19 7.68
N ILE A 637 -3.97 -31.72 7.55
CA ILE A 637 -4.54 -30.60 8.30
C ILE A 637 -5.61 -31.17 9.21
N THR A 638 -5.61 -30.80 10.48
CA THR A 638 -6.64 -31.19 11.45
C THR A 638 -7.08 -29.96 12.23
N SER A 639 -8.38 -29.83 12.48
CA SER A 639 -8.95 -28.79 13.33
C SER A 639 -10.26 -29.28 13.90
N ASP A 640 -10.50 -28.96 15.15
CA ASP A 640 -11.84 -29.01 15.72
C ASP A 640 -12.63 -27.79 15.24
N ILE A 641 -13.92 -27.97 15.02
CA ILE A 641 -14.84 -26.95 14.54
C ILE A 641 -16.13 -26.92 15.36
N TYR A 642 -16.72 -25.74 15.48
CA TYR A 642 -18.02 -25.54 16.10
C TYR A 642 -18.80 -24.48 15.35
N ILE A 643 -19.85 -24.93 14.64
CA ILE A 643 -20.74 -24.07 13.86
C ILE A 643 -21.84 -23.55 14.77
N GLU A 644 -21.96 -22.25 14.99
CA GLU A 644 -22.91 -21.71 15.99
C GLU A 644 -24.35 -21.58 15.49
N SER A 645 -24.53 -21.53 14.17
CA SER A 645 -25.77 -21.18 13.48
C SER A 645 -26.15 -22.23 12.43
N GLU A 646 -27.45 -22.52 12.30
CA GLU A 646 -27.99 -23.40 11.25
C GLU A 646 -27.77 -22.87 9.83
N LYS A 647 -27.44 -21.58 9.69
CA LYS A 647 -27.09 -20.96 8.40
C LYS A 647 -25.59 -21.02 8.11
N GLY A 648 -24.79 -21.41 9.09
CA GLY A 648 -23.33 -21.45 9.00
C GLY A 648 -22.80 -22.63 8.21
N GLY A 649 -21.50 -22.81 8.30
CA GLY A 649 -20.75 -23.89 7.67
C GLY A 649 -19.26 -23.63 7.90
N ALA A 650 -18.48 -24.69 8.04
CA ALA A 650 -17.05 -24.61 8.29
C ALA A 650 -16.28 -25.42 7.25
N PHE A 651 -15.03 -25.05 7.01
CA PHE A 651 -14.11 -25.85 6.22
C PHE A 651 -12.68 -25.77 6.75
N ILE A 652 -11.92 -26.81 6.44
CA ILE A 652 -10.45 -26.78 6.41
C ILE A 652 -10.01 -26.95 4.95
N ALA A 653 -8.91 -26.33 4.57
CA ALA A 653 -8.41 -26.38 3.21
C ALA A 653 -6.89 -26.46 3.14
N GLY A 654 -6.38 -27.08 2.07
CA GLY A 654 -4.96 -27.14 1.76
C GLY A 654 -4.71 -26.81 0.29
N ARG A 655 -3.46 -26.45 -0.02
CA ARG A 655 -3.05 -25.97 -1.34
C ARG A 655 -3.79 -24.72 -1.81
N VAL A 656 -4.10 -23.80 -0.89
CA VAL A 656 -4.74 -22.53 -1.28
C VAL A 656 -3.75 -21.71 -2.10
N ASP A 657 -4.06 -21.45 -3.38
CA ASP A 657 -3.11 -20.90 -4.37
C ASP A 657 -3.12 -19.36 -4.47
N LYS A 658 -4.18 -18.71 -3.98
CA LYS A 658 -4.34 -17.26 -4.04
C LYS A 658 -4.91 -16.72 -2.75
N ALA A 659 -4.53 -15.48 -2.48
CA ALA A 659 -4.98 -14.70 -1.35
C ALA A 659 -4.88 -13.20 -1.68
N GLY A 660 -5.03 -12.33 -0.68
CA GLY A 660 -5.06 -10.88 -0.84
C GLY A 660 -6.22 -10.42 -1.74
N ILE A 661 -5.97 -9.43 -2.59
CA ILE A 661 -6.93 -8.92 -3.58
C ILE A 661 -7.45 -9.97 -4.57
N TYR A 662 -6.81 -11.15 -4.66
CA TYR A 662 -7.21 -12.24 -5.55
C TYR A 662 -7.97 -13.38 -4.83
N ILE A 663 -8.30 -13.22 -3.54
CA ILE A 663 -8.87 -14.29 -2.70
C ILE A 663 -10.17 -14.88 -3.26
N GLY A 664 -11.04 -14.06 -3.89
CA GLY A 664 -12.29 -14.54 -4.49
C GLY A 664 -12.10 -15.53 -5.65
N GLY A 665 -10.87 -15.65 -6.19
CA GLY A 665 -10.50 -16.61 -7.23
C GLY A 665 -9.60 -17.74 -6.74
N ALA A 666 -9.49 -17.94 -5.42
CA ALA A 666 -8.63 -18.96 -4.82
C ALA A 666 -9.10 -20.38 -5.14
N LYS A 667 -8.13 -21.21 -5.52
CA LYS A 667 -8.28 -22.64 -5.71
C LYS A 667 -7.49 -23.40 -4.64
N GLY A 668 -7.80 -24.66 -4.48
CA GLY A 668 -7.22 -25.52 -3.45
C GLY A 668 -8.03 -26.79 -3.30
N VAL A 669 -7.96 -27.43 -2.14
CA VAL A 669 -8.87 -28.51 -1.77
C VAL A 669 -9.59 -28.08 -0.50
N PHE A 670 -10.87 -27.78 -0.61
CA PHE A 670 -11.68 -27.28 0.49
C PHE A 670 -12.63 -28.37 0.97
N PHE A 671 -12.50 -28.79 2.23
CA PHE A 671 -13.36 -29.79 2.86
C PHE A 671 -14.40 -29.10 3.75
N TRP A 672 -15.61 -28.95 3.22
CA TRP A 672 -16.74 -28.27 3.83
C TRP A 672 -17.63 -29.23 4.60
N VAL A 673 -18.12 -28.80 5.76
CA VAL A 673 -19.22 -29.44 6.48
C VAL A 673 -20.30 -28.44 6.86
N LEU A 674 -21.55 -28.88 6.78
CA LEU A 674 -22.73 -28.04 6.93
C LEU A 674 -23.63 -28.58 8.05
N PRO A 675 -24.37 -27.71 8.76
CA PRO A 675 -25.24 -28.11 9.88
C PRO A 675 -26.46 -28.93 9.43
N ASP A 676 -26.80 -28.91 8.13
CA ASP A 676 -27.81 -29.80 7.54
C ASP A 676 -27.35 -31.28 7.50
N GLY A 677 -26.11 -31.56 7.87
CA GLY A 677 -25.54 -32.90 7.94
C GLY A 677 -24.95 -33.37 6.62
N THR A 678 -24.65 -32.45 5.71
CA THR A 678 -23.94 -32.73 4.47
C THR A 678 -22.47 -32.28 4.54
N TYR A 679 -21.65 -32.85 3.67
CA TYR A 679 -20.31 -32.35 3.38
C TYR A 679 -20.13 -32.10 1.89
N ARG A 680 -19.15 -31.27 1.54
CA ARG A 680 -18.69 -31.06 0.17
C ARG A 680 -17.16 -31.00 0.15
N VAL A 681 -16.58 -31.40 -0.97
CA VAL A 681 -15.17 -31.19 -1.30
C VAL A 681 -15.13 -30.41 -2.60
N THR A 682 -14.46 -29.26 -2.62
CA THR A 682 -14.39 -28.40 -3.81
C THR A 682 -12.95 -28.06 -4.17
N ASP A 683 -12.73 -27.69 -5.44
CA ASP A 683 -11.43 -27.22 -5.91
C ASP A 683 -11.27 -25.69 -5.91
N ASP A 684 -12.35 -24.97 -5.61
CA ASP A 684 -12.43 -23.52 -5.53
C ASP A 684 -13.12 -23.05 -4.24
N LEU A 685 -12.72 -21.86 -3.75
CA LEU A 685 -13.26 -21.25 -2.53
C LEU A 685 -14.76 -20.95 -2.65
N ASN A 686 -15.21 -20.48 -3.82
CA ASN A 686 -16.63 -20.17 -4.05
C ASN A 686 -17.52 -21.42 -4.06
N GLY A 687 -16.93 -22.62 -4.12
CA GLY A 687 -17.62 -23.90 -4.10
C GLY A 687 -18.43 -24.20 -5.36
N ASN A 688 -18.02 -23.65 -6.51
CA ASN A 688 -18.68 -23.91 -7.79
C ASN A 688 -18.34 -25.30 -8.34
N ASN A 689 -17.11 -25.76 -8.13
CA ASN A 689 -16.59 -27.03 -8.63
C ASN A 689 -16.55 -28.07 -7.51
N ILE A 690 -17.59 -28.89 -7.46
CA ILE A 690 -17.71 -29.95 -6.46
C ILE A 690 -16.99 -31.20 -6.95
N LEU A 691 -15.93 -31.59 -6.25
CA LEU A 691 -15.20 -32.84 -6.45
C LEU A 691 -15.94 -34.03 -5.82
N MET A 692 -16.52 -33.82 -4.64
CA MET A 692 -17.27 -34.84 -3.91
C MET A 692 -18.30 -34.19 -2.97
N LYS A 693 -19.38 -34.92 -2.65
CA LYS A 693 -20.37 -34.51 -1.63
C LYS A 693 -21.05 -35.74 -1.05
N GLY A 694 -21.55 -35.62 0.17
CA GLY A 694 -22.28 -36.70 0.82
C GLY A 694 -22.89 -36.28 2.15
N LEU A 695 -23.25 -37.27 2.98
CA LEU A 695 -23.75 -37.06 4.33
C LEU A 695 -22.59 -37.13 5.33
N SER A 696 -22.50 -36.15 6.22
CA SER A 696 -21.55 -36.07 7.33
C SER A 696 -22.19 -36.29 8.69
N GLY A 697 -23.48 -35.97 8.83
CA GLY A 697 -24.17 -35.98 10.12
C GLY A 697 -23.80 -34.81 11.04
N VAL A 698 -22.97 -33.86 10.58
CA VAL A 698 -22.61 -32.64 11.31
C VAL A 698 -23.86 -31.80 11.63
N ARG A 699 -23.86 -31.16 12.80
CA ARG A 699 -24.94 -30.29 13.29
C ARG A 699 -24.36 -28.98 13.82
N ALA A 700 -25.18 -27.94 13.85
CA ALA A 700 -24.82 -26.74 14.58
C ALA A 700 -24.74 -27.04 16.09
N LYS A 701 -23.95 -26.25 16.81
CA LYS A 701 -23.76 -26.32 18.26
C LYS A 701 -23.22 -27.67 18.76
N ALA A 702 -22.42 -28.32 17.94
CA ALA A 702 -21.69 -29.53 18.28
C ALA A 702 -20.25 -29.43 17.78
N TRP A 703 -19.30 -29.89 18.60
CA TRP A 703 -17.90 -29.98 18.23
C TRP A 703 -17.65 -31.20 17.34
N HIS A 704 -16.86 -31.00 16.29
CA HIS A 704 -16.42 -32.05 15.38
C HIS A 704 -14.95 -31.85 15.00
N THR A 705 -14.19 -32.93 14.87
CA THR A 705 -12.81 -32.89 14.38
C THR A 705 -12.79 -33.19 12.89
N LEU A 706 -12.29 -32.27 12.08
CA LEU A 706 -12.03 -32.50 10.66
C LEU A 706 -10.55 -32.81 10.43
N THR A 707 -10.27 -33.78 9.57
CA THR A 707 -8.92 -34.02 9.04
C THR A 707 -8.96 -34.06 7.52
N LEU A 708 -8.08 -33.31 6.86
CA LEU A 708 -7.87 -33.30 5.42
C LEU A 708 -6.45 -33.82 5.14
N ILE A 709 -6.33 -34.84 4.30
CA ILE A 709 -5.07 -35.48 3.94
C ILE A 709 -4.87 -35.32 2.43
N LEU A 710 -3.79 -34.67 2.04
CA LEU A 710 -3.38 -34.44 0.65
C LEU A 710 -2.02 -35.12 0.41
N THR A 711 -1.99 -36.09 -0.51
CA THR A 711 -0.77 -36.82 -0.88
C THR A 711 -0.69 -36.95 -2.41
N GLY A 712 0.30 -36.31 -3.03
CA GLY A 712 0.40 -36.28 -4.50
C GLY A 712 -0.84 -35.68 -5.14
N SER A 713 -1.51 -36.42 -6.03
CA SER A 713 -2.80 -36.01 -6.61
C SER A 713 -4.02 -36.54 -5.84
N ASN A 714 -3.83 -37.19 -4.69
CA ASN A 714 -4.91 -37.80 -3.92
C ASN A 714 -5.30 -36.94 -2.70
N ALA A 715 -6.60 -36.78 -2.49
CA ALA A 715 -7.18 -36.19 -1.29
C ALA A 715 -8.12 -37.20 -0.58
N SER A 716 -8.08 -37.18 0.76
CA SER A 716 -9.04 -37.87 1.63
C SER A 716 -9.41 -37.01 2.83
N GLY A 717 -10.56 -37.31 3.45
CA GLY A 717 -11.05 -36.57 4.61
C GLY A 717 -11.66 -37.47 5.67
N MET A 718 -11.45 -37.11 6.93
CA MET A 718 -11.95 -37.81 8.10
C MET A 718 -12.82 -36.86 8.94
N LEU A 719 -13.82 -37.44 9.60
CA LEU A 719 -14.66 -36.78 10.58
C LEU A 719 -14.59 -37.55 11.90
N ASN A 720 -14.23 -36.87 12.99
CA ASN A 720 -14.08 -37.45 14.31
C ASN A 720 -13.17 -38.70 14.34
N GLY A 721 -12.09 -38.68 13.56
CA GLY A 721 -11.13 -39.79 13.47
C GLY A 721 -11.56 -40.97 12.58
N TYR A 722 -12.74 -40.92 11.96
CA TYR A 722 -13.20 -41.96 11.02
C TYR A 722 -13.19 -41.46 9.58
N PRO A 723 -12.78 -42.28 8.58
CA PRO A 723 -12.83 -41.89 7.17
C PRO A 723 -14.26 -41.52 6.74
N LEU A 724 -14.41 -40.34 6.14
CA LEU A 724 -15.68 -39.85 5.58
C LEU A 724 -15.70 -39.97 4.05
N TRP A 725 -14.56 -39.69 3.42
CA TRP A 725 -14.35 -39.82 1.98
C TRP A 725 -12.87 -40.03 1.65
N GLU A 726 -12.59 -40.72 0.55
CA GLU A 726 -11.23 -41.12 0.17
C GLU A 726 -11.05 -41.10 -1.37
N ASN A 727 -9.80 -41.03 -1.81
CA ASN A 727 -9.40 -41.23 -3.21
C ASN A 727 -9.98 -40.21 -4.20
N VAL A 728 -10.11 -38.94 -3.76
CA VAL A 728 -10.49 -37.83 -4.65
C VAL A 728 -9.26 -37.34 -5.39
N THR A 729 -9.27 -37.41 -6.72
CA THR A 729 -8.18 -36.92 -7.55
C THR A 729 -8.22 -35.39 -7.67
N VAL A 730 -7.12 -34.74 -7.32
CA VAL A 730 -6.89 -33.29 -7.41
C VAL A 730 -5.67 -33.04 -8.29
N ASN A 731 -5.89 -32.40 -9.44
CA ASN A 731 -4.84 -32.13 -10.43
C ASN A 731 -4.28 -30.70 -10.34
N SER A 732 -5.00 -29.78 -9.70
CA SER A 732 -4.63 -28.38 -9.56
C SER A 732 -5.42 -27.76 -8.41
N PRO A 733 -4.83 -26.83 -7.63
CA PRO A 733 -3.42 -26.43 -7.63
C PRO A 733 -2.49 -27.49 -7.02
N GLU A 734 -1.20 -27.46 -7.39
CA GLU A 734 -0.20 -28.43 -6.93
C GLU A 734 0.29 -28.14 -5.50
N ASN A 735 0.38 -26.87 -5.14
CA ASN A 735 0.89 -26.38 -3.86
C ASN A 735 0.07 -25.19 -3.36
N GLY A 736 0.24 -24.84 -2.10
CA GLY A 736 -0.34 -23.63 -1.50
C GLY A 736 -0.45 -23.74 0.02
N TRP A 737 -1.04 -22.73 0.64
CA TRP A 737 -1.19 -22.65 2.09
C TRP A 737 -2.20 -23.68 2.64
N ALA A 738 -2.12 -23.89 3.95
CA ALA A 738 -3.23 -24.43 4.73
C ALA A 738 -4.20 -23.29 5.08
N ALA A 739 -5.46 -23.61 5.33
CA ALA A 739 -6.46 -22.62 5.72
C ALA A 739 -7.60 -23.21 6.55
N ILE A 740 -8.25 -22.33 7.30
CA ILE A 740 -9.54 -22.55 7.96
C ILE A 740 -10.52 -21.47 7.49
N GLY A 741 -11.81 -21.76 7.54
CA GLY A 741 -12.79 -20.74 7.16
C GLY A 741 -14.24 -21.17 7.29
N THR A 742 -15.12 -20.25 6.93
CA THR A 742 -16.56 -20.41 7.05
C THR A 742 -17.27 -20.21 5.71
N ARG A 743 -18.44 -20.84 5.56
CA ARG A 743 -19.27 -20.72 4.35
C ARG A 743 -19.74 -19.28 4.10
N SER A 744 -19.97 -18.51 5.14
CA SER A 744 -20.46 -17.13 5.06
C SER A 744 -20.03 -16.37 6.31
N PHE A 745 -20.26 -15.07 6.35
CA PHE A 745 -20.04 -14.23 7.53
C PHE A 745 -20.97 -14.63 8.69
N GLU A 746 -20.60 -15.68 9.42
CA GLU A 746 -21.35 -16.32 10.49
C GLU A 746 -20.37 -16.86 11.54
N PHE A 747 -20.73 -16.71 12.81
CA PHE A 747 -19.92 -17.20 13.92
C PHE A 747 -19.61 -18.68 13.82
N THR A 748 -18.32 -19.00 13.86
CA THR A 748 -17.79 -20.37 13.88
C THR A 748 -16.50 -20.37 14.68
N GLN A 749 -16.34 -21.35 15.57
CA GLN A 749 -15.12 -21.52 16.37
C GLN A 749 -14.28 -22.67 15.80
N PHE A 750 -12.97 -22.55 15.97
CA PHE A 750 -11.94 -23.49 15.59
C PHE A 750 -11.04 -23.75 16.81
N ASP A 751 -10.60 -24.98 16.96
CA ASP A 751 -9.71 -25.37 18.05
C ASP A 751 -8.73 -26.48 17.65
N ASN A 752 -7.66 -26.67 18.42
CA ASN A 752 -6.67 -27.74 18.27
C ASN A 752 -6.12 -27.86 16.83
N PHE A 753 -5.83 -26.72 16.20
CA PHE A 753 -5.34 -26.69 14.82
C PHE A 753 -3.97 -27.39 14.71
N GLN A 754 -3.82 -28.25 13.71
CA GLN A 754 -2.56 -28.93 13.41
C GLN A 754 -2.35 -29.02 11.90
N VAL A 755 -1.13 -28.77 11.46
CA VAL A 755 -0.70 -29.06 10.08
C VAL A 755 0.63 -29.81 10.09
N LYS A 756 0.71 -30.86 9.28
CA LYS A 756 1.93 -31.61 8.96
C LYS A 756 2.12 -31.61 7.46
N ALA A 757 3.26 -31.13 7.01
CA ALA A 757 3.62 -31.04 5.60
C ALA A 757 4.91 -31.80 5.31
N SER A 758 5.06 -32.31 4.08
CA SER A 758 6.25 -33.04 3.62
C SER A 758 6.57 -32.83 2.15
#